data_AF-A0AAW2HU85-F1
#
_entry.id   AF-A0AAW2HU85-F1
#
_cell.length_a   1.000
_cell.length_b   1.000
_cell.length_c   1.000
_cell.angle_alpha   90.00
_cell.angle_beta   90.00
_cell.angle_gamma   90.00
#
_symmetry.space_group_name_H-M   'P 1'
#
loop_
_entity.id
_entity.type
_entity.pdbx_description
1 polymer ?
#
loop_
_entity_poly.entity_id
_entity_poly.type
_entity_poly.pdbx_seq_one_letter_code
_entity_poly.pdbx_strand_id
1 'polypeptide(L)'
;MLASLQLQRDSLQKDVATLQGQLSQERSSRDQASDLTQELENKLQNLIVELDRGKEREEKLAEDNRLLVEKVSLLEKDIAGLTLELKAAHSRYNQEVKAHQETERSRLLTKEEANLEAVKALQAKLNEEKSARQKADLHSQDKERQMSMLSVDYRQIQQRLQKLEGEYRQEVEKVKALQANLEQEQQKKSSLASDLGLANSEVAGLKARETQLTSEVALLRQSKKSVEEELHKVKAQRSVDHLQMKELQDQIEAEQHFSTLYKMQATEMKEELEEKQRTVQELEEERGSLAHQLQLALARADGEALARSIAEETVADLEKEKTMKELELKDLLNKHRAEQSNKEQTVNVLKERELEVKKQLEQISKERDEFSRQLRMAQDDMKKRTNQDEEVERLNRLLKQETVLKQQAVNKLAEIMNRKDMNLRGKPKIKVSSADLKRREKDCRKLQQELTQEREKYGQMAAKFQKEIQELQAQVLDESQMKLRLQMEVDSKDSEIEQLQSRLAALSSETASLSSGGADNETDDAYGQESRLEGWLSVPNKQNIRRHGWRKQYVVVSSKKIIFYNSESDKQNTDPVLVLDLSKVFHVRPVTQGDVIRANAKDIPRIFQLLYAGEGEARKPEEGGIQQLDLPALRGDEKPETANVKGHEFLQISYHMPTTCEVCPKPLWHMFRPPPALECRRCRIKVHKEHLDKKEDAIAPCKLHLDPTSAKELLLLAQNSDDQKIWVMRLSRKIQKCGYKANSCVDGSKVSPRESTRSSKKPYSIQQRSSAQPSISSSNSK
;
A
#
# COMPACT_ATOMS: atom_id res chain seq x y z
N MET A 1 18.38 42.51 23.01
CA MET A 1 17.42 43.63 23.10
C MET A 1 16.45 43.64 21.91
N LEU A 2 16.92 43.77 20.66
CA LEU A 2 16.07 43.73 19.44
C LEU A 2 15.07 42.56 19.37
N ALA A 3 15.51 41.32 19.54
CA ALA A 3 14.62 40.14 19.47
C ALA A 3 13.48 40.16 20.50
N SER A 4 13.70 40.76 21.68
CA SER A 4 12.66 40.92 22.71
C SER A 4 11.60 41.93 22.28
N LEU A 5 12.02 43.08 21.76
CA LEU A 5 11.12 44.09 21.19
C LEU A 5 10.32 43.55 20.00
N GLN A 6 10.92 42.63 19.22
CA GLN A 6 10.28 42.00 18.07
C GLN A 6 9.19 41.00 18.49
N LEU A 7 9.47 40.14 19.48
CA LEU A 7 8.46 39.28 20.12
C LEU A 7 7.33 40.10 20.77
N GLN A 8 7.68 41.21 21.43
CA GLN A 8 6.70 42.08 22.08
C GLN A 8 5.80 42.81 21.06
N ARG A 9 6.37 43.26 19.94
CA ARG A 9 5.61 43.79 18.78
C ARG A 9 4.67 42.73 18.22
N ASP A 10 5.13 41.51 18.02
CA ASP A 10 4.35 40.43 17.39
C ASP A 10 3.20 39.97 18.32
N SER A 11 3.43 39.96 19.65
CA SER A 11 2.37 39.81 20.65
C SER A 11 1.33 40.92 20.53
N LEU A 12 1.76 42.19 20.55
CA LEU A 12 0.85 43.34 20.44
C LEU A 12 0.08 43.35 19.11
N GLN A 13 0.68 42.90 18.00
CA GLN A 13 -0.04 42.72 16.73
C GLN A 13 -1.11 41.64 16.80
N LYS A 14 -0.83 40.52 17.49
CA LYS A 14 -1.80 39.45 17.74
C LYS A 14 -2.94 39.91 18.66
N ASP A 15 -2.62 40.71 19.68
CA ASP A 15 -3.61 41.28 20.59
C ASP A 15 -4.50 42.30 19.86
N VAL A 16 -3.93 43.16 19.00
CA VAL A 16 -4.68 44.08 18.13
C VAL A 16 -5.60 43.33 17.17
N ALA A 17 -5.13 42.25 16.53
CA ALA A 17 -5.97 41.44 15.65
C ALA A 17 -7.11 40.76 16.42
N THR A 18 -6.85 40.29 17.64
CA THR A 18 -7.85 39.67 18.53
C THR A 18 -8.91 40.69 18.97
N LEU A 19 -8.49 41.89 19.38
CA LEU A 19 -9.37 43.01 19.75
C LEU A 19 -10.18 43.52 18.54
N GLN A 20 -9.63 43.54 17.33
CA GLN A 20 -10.37 43.85 16.11
C GLN A 20 -11.43 42.78 15.80
N GLY A 21 -11.09 41.50 15.99
CA GLY A 21 -12.06 40.39 15.89
C GLY A 21 -13.22 40.56 16.87
N GLN A 22 -12.92 40.76 18.16
CA GLN A 22 -13.92 41.01 19.20
C GLN A 22 -14.78 42.25 18.90
N LEU A 23 -14.18 43.36 18.45
CA LEU A 23 -14.91 44.56 18.06
C LEU A 23 -15.83 44.33 16.86
N SER A 24 -15.42 43.50 15.89
CA SER A 24 -16.28 43.13 14.75
C SER A 24 -17.45 42.24 15.17
N GLN A 25 -17.23 41.33 16.12
CA GLN A 25 -18.25 40.46 16.69
C GLN A 25 -19.26 41.26 17.53
N GLU A 26 -18.80 42.20 18.36
CA GLU A 26 -19.67 43.11 19.13
C GLU A 26 -20.49 44.02 18.22
N ARG A 27 -19.91 44.54 17.13
CA ARG A 27 -20.68 45.29 16.12
C ARG A 27 -21.77 44.41 15.49
N SER A 28 -21.42 43.23 14.98
CA SER A 28 -22.40 42.30 14.41
C SER A 28 -23.49 41.87 15.40
N SER A 29 -23.14 41.69 16.68
CA SER A 29 -24.08 41.37 17.76
C SER A 29 -25.04 42.53 18.02
N ARG A 30 -24.52 43.76 18.07
CA ARG A 30 -25.29 44.99 18.25
C ARG A 30 -26.20 45.29 17.05
N ASP A 31 -25.73 45.05 15.84
CA ASP A 31 -26.52 45.21 14.61
C ASP A 31 -27.69 44.21 14.60
N GLN A 32 -27.43 42.92 14.90
CA GLN A 32 -28.47 41.90 15.06
C GLN A 32 -29.48 42.22 16.17
N ALA A 33 -29.02 42.77 17.29
CA ALA A 33 -29.90 43.22 18.37
C ALA A 33 -30.75 44.44 17.97
N SER A 34 -30.21 45.34 17.14
CA SER A 34 -30.94 46.47 16.56
C SER A 34 -32.03 45.99 15.59
N ASP A 35 -31.67 45.09 14.66
CA ASP A 35 -32.60 44.51 13.69
C ASP A 35 -33.75 43.76 14.39
N LEU A 36 -33.43 42.95 15.42
CA LEU A 36 -34.42 42.26 16.24
C LEU A 36 -35.33 43.24 17.00
N THR A 37 -34.78 44.34 17.52
CA THR A 37 -35.56 45.39 18.19
C THR A 37 -36.54 46.03 17.19
N GLN A 38 -36.08 46.37 16.00
CA GLN A 38 -36.92 46.98 14.97
C GLN A 38 -37.98 46.01 14.42
N GLU A 39 -37.68 44.71 14.31
CA GLU A 39 -38.69 43.69 14.04
C GLU A 39 -39.78 43.61 15.12
N LEU A 40 -39.38 43.69 16.41
CA LEU A 40 -40.32 43.65 17.53
C LEU A 40 -41.18 44.92 17.60
N GLU A 41 -40.62 46.10 17.33
CA GLU A 41 -41.36 47.35 17.20
C GLU A 41 -42.38 47.30 16.05
N ASN A 42 -41.98 46.78 14.88
CA ASN A 42 -42.90 46.59 13.75
C ASN A 42 -44.02 45.58 14.06
N LYS A 43 -43.72 44.49 14.76
CA LYS A 43 -44.73 43.52 15.22
C LYS A 43 -45.69 44.14 16.24
N LEU A 44 -45.18 44.92 17.18
CA LEU A 44 -45.99 45.65 18.16
C LEU A 44 -46.92 46.66 17.47
N GLN A 45 -46.42 47.43 16.52
CA GLN A 45 -47.21 48.41 15.77
C GLN A 45 -48.34 47.73 14.96
N ASN A 46 -48.06 46.59 14.33
CA ASN A 46 -49.09 45.81 13.63
C ASN A 46 -50.17 45.29 14.60
N LEU A 47 -49.78 44.77 15.78
CA LEU A 47 -50.72 44.33 16.81
C LEU A 47 -51.59 45.47 17.35
N ILE A 48 -51.06 46.68 17.48
CA ILE A 48 -51.84 47.88 17.85
C ILE A 48 -52.90 48.18 16.77
N VAL A 49 -52.51 48.16 15.49
CA VAL A 49 -53.46 48.39 14.38
C VAL A 49 -54.53 47.30 14.30
N GLU A 50 -54.19 46.04 14.56
CA GLU A 50 -55.18 44.95 14.62
C GLU A 50 -56.12 45.06 15.82
N LEU A 51 -55.61 45.50 16.98
CA LEU A 51 -56.40 45.76 18.18
C LEU A 51 -57.40 46.90 17.96
N ASP A 52 -57.00 48.00 17.34
CA ASP A 52 -57.89 49.14 17.06
C ASP A 52 -58.94 48.79 16.00
N ARG A 53 -58.58 48.05 14.94
CA ARG A 53 -59.56 47.41 14.03
C ARG A 53 -60.46 46.38 14.72
N GLY A 54 -60.05 45.83 15.86
CA GLY A 54 -60.88 45.02 16.74
C GLY A 54 -61.96 45.87 17.41
N LYS A 55 -61.54 46.95 18.08
CA LYS A 55 -62.43 47.90 18.76
C LYS A 55 -63.45 48.53 17.82
N GLU A 56 -63.05 48.98 16.63
CA GLU A 56 -63.96 49.56 15.63
C GLU A 56 -65.08 48.58 15.21
N ARG A 57 -64.75 47.28 15.10
CA ARG A 57 -65.73 46.24 14.79
C ARG A 57 -66.64 45.95 15.98
N GLU A 58 -66.11 45.94 17.19
CA GLU A 58 -66.88 45.74 18.42
C GLU A 58 -67.87 46.90 18.66
N GLU A 59 -67.42 48.15 18.52
CA GLU A 59 -68.25 49.35 18.62
C GLU A 59 -69.38 49.35 17.57
N LYS A 60 -69.06 48.98 16.32
CA LYS A 60 -70.08 48.82 15.28
C LYS A 60 -71.10 47.72 15.61
N LEU A 61 -70.66 46.57 16.11
CA LEU A 61 -71.56 45.48 16.51
C LEU A 61 -72.42 45.87 17.74
N ALA A 62 -71.90 46.69 18.65
CA ALA A 62 -72.65 47.22 19.78
C ALA A 62 -73.76 48.19 19.29
N GLU A 63 -73.46 49.05 18.32
CA GLU A 63 -74.44 49.96 17.72
C GLU A 63 -75.49 49.21 16.89
N ASP A 64 -75.09 48.25 16.05
CA ASP A 64 -76.02 47.39 15.30
C ASP A 64 -76.96 46.63 16.25
N ASN A 65 -76.45 46.11 17.38
CA ASN A 65 -77.27 45.50 18.43
C ASN A 65 -78.24 46.50 19.09
N ARG A 66 -77.80 47.73 19.36
CA ARG A 66 -78.65 48.79 19.94
C ARG A 66 -79.84 49.10 19.02
N LEU A 67 -79.59 49.25 17.73
CA LEU A 67 -80.61 49.48 16.70
C LEU A 67 -81.57 48.29 16.54
N LEU A 68 -81.06 47.06 16.63
CA LEU A 68 -81.90 45.86 16.61
C LEU A 68 -82.81 45.76 17.83
N VAL A 69 -82.32 46.07 19.04
CA VAL A 69 -83.13 46.11 20.27
C VAL A 69 -84.22 47.18 20.19
N GLU A 70 -83.90 48.37 19.67
CA GLU A 70 -84.91 49.42 19.45
C GLU A 70 -85.99 48.96 18.45
N LYS A 71 -85.59 48.32 17.35
CA LYS A 71 -86.52 47.76 16.35
C LYS A 71 -87.41 46.66 16.90
N VAL A 72 -86.90 45.79 17.78
CA VAL A 72 -87.71 44.78 18.49
C VAL A 72 -88.74 45.47 19.38
N SER A 73 -88.35 46.49 20.16
CA SER A 73 -89.28 47.24 21.02
C SER A 73 -90.39 47.97 20.25
N LEU A 74 -90.12 48.44 19.03
CA LEU A 74 -91.15 48.99 18.14
C LEU A 74 -92.13 47.90 17.68
N LEU A 75 -91.63 46.75 17.21
CA LEU A 75 -92.48 45.64 16.78
C LEU A 75 -93.34 45.07 17.92
N GLU A 76 -92.82 45.02 19.15
CA GLU A 76 -93.58 44.62 20.34
C GLU A 76 -94.74 45.59 20.63
N LYS A 77 -94.54 46.91 20.44
CA LYS A 77 -95.61 47.91 20.57
C LYS A 77 -96.68 47.75 19.48
N ASP A 78 -96.27 47.50 18.24
CA ASP A 78 -97.20 47.29 17.12
C ASP A 78 -98.06 46.03 17.33
N ILE A 79 -97.45 44.93 17.79
CA ILE A 79 -98.16 43.69 18.15
C ILE A 79 -99.15 43.93 19.30
N ALA A 80 -98.77 44.70 20.31
CA ALA A 80 -99.66 45.07 21.41
C ALA A 80 -100.85 45.94 20.93
N GLY A 81 -100.60 46.89 20.02
CA GLY A 81 -101.62 47.73 19.39
C GLY A 81 -102.64 46.91 18.60
N LEU A 82 -102.17 46.08 17.67
CA LEU A 82 -103.02 45.18 16.87
C LEU A 82 -103.84 44.21 17.74
N THR A 83 -103.27 43.74 18.86
CA THR A 83 -103.98 42.89 19.84
C THR A 83 -105.14 43.62 20.52
N LEU A 84 -105.03 44.93 20.77
CA LEU A 84 -106.10 45.75 21.33
C LEU A 84 -107.19 46.03 20.28
N GLU A 85 -106.82 46.34 19.04
CA GLU A 85 -107.76 46.53 17.94
C GLU A 85 -108.60 45.28 17.66
N LEU A 86 -107.96 44.10 17.65
CA LEU A 86 -108.64 42.81 17.49
C LEU A 86 -109.68 42.57 18.59
N LYS A 87 -109.34 42.85 19.86
CA LYS A 87 -110.28 42.76 21.00
C LYS A 87 -111.44 43.75 20.86
N ALA A 88 -111.17 44.98 20.42
CA ALA A 88 -112.19 46.01 20.20
C ALA A 88 -113.14 45.68 19.02
N ALA A 89 -112.65 45.01 17.98
CA ALA A 89 -113.48 44.49 16.89
C ALA A 89 -114.36 43.31 17.36
N HIS A 90 -113.79 42.37 18.12
CA HIS A 90 -114.50 41.21 18.64
C HIS A 90 -115.63 41.59 19.63
N SER A 91 -115.41 42.61 20.46
CA SER A 91 -116.43 43.14 21.38
C SER A 91 -117.64 43.73 20.63
N ARG A 92 -117.39 44.50 19.56
CA ARG A 92 -118.43 45.11 18.72
C ARG A 92 -119.29 44.05 18.02
N TYR A 93 -118.66 43.02 17.44
CA TYR A 93 -119.36 41.89 16.82
C TYR A 93 -120.33 41.20 17.80
N ASN A 94 -119.89 40.95 19.05
CA ASN A 94 -120.72 40.28 20.06
C ASN A 94 -121.88 41.15 20.61
N GLN A 95 -121.82 42.48 20.50
CA GLN A 95 -122.95 43.35 20.82
C GLN A 95 -124.06 43.26 19.75
N GLU A 96 -123.68 43.29 18.48
CA GLU A 96 -124.63 43.24 17.35
C GLU A 96 -125.43 41.92 17.34
N VAL A 97 -124.77 40.80 17.63
CA VAL A 97 -125.40 39.47 17.74
C VAL A 97 -126.46 39.44 18.86
N LYS A 98 -126.25 40.14 19.97
CA LYS A 98 -127.25 40.22 21.06
C LYS A 98 -128.43 41.12 20.68
N ALA A 99 -128.18 42.27 20.05
CA ALA A 99 -129.22 43.18 19.58
C ALA A 99 -130.18 42.49 18.59
N HIS A 100 -129.67 41.61 17.71
CA HIS A 100 -130.48 40.81 16.81
C HIS A 100 -131.28 39.69 17.51
N GLN A 101 -130.81 39.13 18.63
CA GLN A 101 -131.53 38.10 19.38
C GLN A 101 -132.67 38.65 20.25
N GLU A 102 -132.59 39.92 20.67
CA GLU A 102 -133.63 40.59 21.45
C GLU A 102 -134.78 41.14 20.59
N THR A 103 -134.51 41.47 19.31
CA THR A 103 -135.51 42.00 18.37
C THR A 103 -136.47 40.94 17.81
N GLU A 104 -136.06 39.67 17.73
CA GLU A 104 -136.89 38.56 17.23
C GLU A 104 -137.98 38.08 18.22
N ARG A 105 -137.91 38.43 19.51
CA ARG A 105 -138.78 37.83 20.56
C ARG A 105 -140.12 38.54 20.84
N SER A 106 -140.41 39.67 20.21
CA SER A 106 -141.41 40.64 20.72
C SER A 106 -142.61 40.91 19.79
N ARG A 107 -143.16 39.89 19.11
CA ARG A 107 -144.28 40.12 18.16
C ARG A 107 -145.24 38.94 18.01
N LEU A 108 -146.46 39.06 18.54
CA LEU A 108 -147.77 38.89 17.87
C LEU A 108 -148.95 38.92 18.90
N LEU A 109 -150.14 39.36 18.45
CA LEU A 109 -151.23 39.90 19.29
C LEU A 109 -152.61 39.23 19.05
N THR A 110 -153.63 39.72 19.78
CA THR A 110 -154.94 39.12 20.09
C THR A 110 -156.14 39.49 19.19
N LYS A 111 -157.23 38.70 19.32
CA LYS A 111 -158.69 39.01 19.18
C LYS A 111 -159.33 39.24 17.79
N GLU A 112 -160.62 38.87 17.66
CA GLU A 112 -161.78 39.75 17.30
C GLU A 112 -163.14 39.03 17.14
N GLU A 113 -164.26 39.77 17.24
CA GLU A 113 -165.64 39.31 16.97
C GLU A 113 -166.33 40.14 15.85
N ALA A 114 -166.63 39.47 14.73
CA ALA A 114 -167.91 39.43 13.98
C ALA A 114 -168.95 40.60 14.00
N ASN A 115 -169.69 40.94 12.92
CA ASN A 115 -169.57 40.61 11.48
C ASN A 115 -170.54 41.42 10.56
N LEU A 116 -170.70 42.76 10.68
CA LEU A 116 -171.56 43.53 9.73
C LEU A 116 -170.89 44.76 9.07
N GLU A 117 -169.89 45.37 9.70
CA GLU A 117 -168.80 46.07 8.97
C GLU A 117 -168.20 45.17 7.86
N ALA A 118 -168.29 43.85 8.09
CA ALA A 118 -167.67 42.76 7.38
C ALA A 118 -167.75 42.82 5.85
N VAL A 119 -168.86 43.22 5.22
CA VAL A 119 -168.95 43.16 3.75
C VAL A 119 -168.17 44.31 3.08
N LYS A 120 -168.23 45.53 3.64
CA LYS A 120 -167.35 46.64 3.20
C LYS A 120 -165.91 46.39 3.63
N ALA A 121 -165.70 45.85 4.83
CA ALA A 121 -164.39 45.41 5.30
C ALA A 121 -163.82 44.27 4.44
N LEU A 122 -164.63 43.38 3.85
CA LEU A 122 -164.16 42.31 2.96
C LEU A 122 -163.73 42.87 1.60
N GLN A 123 -164.42 43.88 1.06
CA GLN A 123 -163.99 44.56 -0.16
C GLN A 123 -162.73 45.42 0.07
N ALA A 124 -162.62 46.08 1.23
CA ALA A 124 -161.41 46.76 1.66
C ALA A 124 -160.26 45.74 1.85
N LYS A 125 -160.45 44.69 2.65
CA LYS A 125 -159.52 43.58 2.86
C LYS A 125 -159.10 42.90 1.57
N LEU A 126 -159.96 42.76 0.56
CA LEU A 126 -159.57 42.20 -0.75
C LEU A 126 -158.61 43.13 -1.53
N ASN A 127 -158.81 44.44 -1.44
CA ASN A 127 -157.92 45.42 -2.08
C ASN A 127 -156.62 45.63 -1.26
N GLU A 128 -156.71 45.59 0.07
CA GLU A 128 -155.57 45.52 0.98
C GLU A 128 -154.76 44.26 0.74
N GLU A 129 -155.38 43.09 0.60
CA GLU A 129 -154.74 41.81 0.30
C GLU A 129 -154.07 41.82 -1.08
N LYS A 130 -154.71 42.39 -2.11
CA LYS A 130 -154.06 42.62 -3.42
C LYS A 130 -152.84 43.54 -3.30
N SER A 131 -152.93 44.62 -2.51
CA SER A 131 -151.81 45.54 -2.27
C SER A 131 -150.69 44.89 -1.43
N ALA A 132 -151.06 44.12 -0.41
CA ALA A 132 -150.16 43.38 0.46
C ALA A 132 -149.43 42.29 -0.32
N ARG A 133 -150.15 41.55 -1.19
CA ARG A 133 -149.57 40.58 -2.11
C ARG A 133 -148.62 41.23 -3.10
N GLN A 134 -149.00 42.33 -3.76
CA GLN A 134 -148.09 43.05 -4.64
C GLN A 134 -146.83 43.56 -3.91
N LYS A 135 -146.97 44.03 -2.66
CA LYS A 135 -145.84 44.41 -1.80
C LYS A 135 -144.99 43.21 -1.40
N ALA A 136 -145.60 42.06 -1.11
CA ALA A 136 -144.91 40.81 -0.76
C ALA A 136 -144.16 40.23 -1.97
N ASP A 137 -144.75 40.23 -3.16
CA ASP A 137 -144.12 39.79 -4.41
C ASP A 137 -142.91 40.69 -4.73
N LEU A 138 -143.05 42.03 -4.62
CA LEU A 138 -141.94 42.97 -4.76
C LEU A 138 -140.86 42.77 -3.69
N HIS A 139 -141.24 42.50 -2.43
CA HIS A 139 -140.30 42.21 -1.36
C HIS A 139 -139.55 40.88 -1.60
N SER A 140 -140.24 39.84 -2.11
CA SER A 140 -139.62 38.57 -2.48
C SER A 140 -138.61 38.77 -3.61
N GLN A 141 -138.95 39.55 -4.65
CA GLN A 141 -138.03 39.85 -5.75
C GLN A 141 -136.80 40.65 -5.28
N ASP A 142 -136.97 41.60 -4.36
CA ASP A 142 -135.85 42.31 -3.72
C ASP A 142 -134.98 41.37 -2.87
N LYS A 143 -135.59 40.42 -2.15
CA LYS A 143 -134.86 39.38 -1.40
C LYS A 143 -134.14 38.39 -2.31
N GLU A 144 -134.74 37.95 -3.41
CA GLU A 144 -134.10 37.12 -4.43
C GLU A 144 -132.91 37.85 -5.08
N ARG A 145 -133.04 39.14 -5.34
CA ARG A 145 -131.94 39.99 -5.82
C ARG A 145 -130.82 40.12 -4.78
N GLN A 146 -131.14 40.34 -3.51
CA GLN A 146 -130.17 40.37 -2.41
C GLN A 146 -129.46 39.02 -2.26
N MET A 147 -130.19 37.90 -2.28
CA MET A 147 -129.62 36.55 -2.25
C MET A 147 -128.73 36.25 -3.46
N SER A 148 -129.12 36.72 -4.66
CA SER A 148 -128.32 36.57 -5.88
C SER A 148 -127.00 37.34 -5.79
N MET A 149 -127.04 38.58 -5.26
CA MET A 149 -125.85 39.40 -5.01
C MET A 149 -124.92 38.73 -4.00
N LEU A 150 -125.45 38.32 -2.85
CA LEU A 150 -124.71 37.58 -1.82
C LEU A 150 -124.15 36.25 -2.34
N SER A 151 -124.81 35.57 -3.28
CA SER A 151 -124.29 34.34 -3.90
C SER A 151 -123.08 34.62 -4.80
N VAL A 152 -123.08 35.75 -5.53
CA VAL A 152 -121.94 36.19 -6.32
C VAL A 152 -120.77 36.61 -5.41
N ASP A 153 -121.05 37.38 -4.37
CA ASP A 153 -120.04 37.81 -3.40
C ASP A 153 -119.43 36.61 -2.66
N TYR A 154 -120.25 35.64 -2.23
CA TYR A 154 -119.80 34.39 -1.63
C TYR A 154 -118.86 33.62 -2.56
N ARG A 155 -119.24 33.44 -3.84
CA ARG A 155 -118.38 32.78 -4.84
C ARG A 155 -117.09 33.54 -5.07
N GLN A 156 -117.13 34.89 -5.10
CA GLN A 156 -115.94 35.71 -5.28
C GLN A 156 -114.99 35.61 -4.06
N ILE A 157 -115.52 35.61 -2.84
CA ILE A 157 -114.76 35.41 -1.60
C ILE A 157 -114.17 33.99 -1.57
N GLN A 158 -114.94 32.97 -1.97
CA GLN A 158 -114.48 31.58 -2.04
C GLN A 158 -113.33 31.40 -3.05
N GLN A 159 -113.40 32.06 -4.21
CA GLN A 159 -112.30 32.10 -5.20
C GLN A 159 -111.05 32.81 -4.65
N ARG A 160 -111.22 33.93 -3.94
CA ARG A 160 -110.09 34.64 -3.28
C ARG A 160 -109.44 33.77 -2.20
N LEU A 161 -110.24 33.08 -1.39
CA LEU A 161 -109.74 32.13 -0.38
C LEU A 161 -108.94 31.00 -1.03
N GLN A 162 -109.47 30.36 -2.08
CA GLN A 162 -108.77 29.29 -2.80
C GLN A 162 -107.44 29.78 -3.42
N LYS A 163 -107.37 31.02 -3.90
CA LYS A 163 -106.11 31.63 -4.38
C LYS A 163 -105.11 31.81 -3.25
N LEU A 164 -105.54 32.39 -2.11
CA LEU A 164 -104.69 32.59 -0.93
C LEU A 164 -104.20 31.27 -0.32
N GLU A 165 -105.03 30.22 -0.29
CA GLU A 165 -104.59 28.88 0.11
C GLU A 165 -103.52 28.30 -0.84
N GLY A 166 -103.66 28.57 -2.15
CA GLY A 166 -102.65 28.18 -3.15
C GLY A 166 -101.32 28.90 -2.93
N GLU A 167 -101.37 30.22 -2.73
CA GLU A 167 -100.19 31.06 -2.43
C GLU A 167 -99.54 30.64 -1.10
N TYR A 168 -100.32 30.38 -0.06
CA TYR A 168 -99.83 29.86 1.22
C TYR A 168 -99.12 28.51 1.09
N ARG A 169 -99.70 27.55 0.34
CA ARG A 169 -99.04 26.26 0.08
C ARG A 169 -97.71 26.44 -0.67
N GLN A 170 -97.66 27.32 -1.67
CA GLN A 170 -96.40 27.62 -2.37
C GLN A 170 -95.35 28.22 -1.44
N GLU A 171 -95.73 29.14 -0.55
CA GLU A 171 -94.79 29.75 0.39
C GLU A 171 -94.31 28.77 1.45
N VAL A 172 -95.17 27.87 1.94
CA VAL A 172 -94.78 26.77 2.83
C VAL A 172 -93.76 25.84 2.18
N GLU A 173 -93.94 25.47 0.90
CA GLU A 173 -92.95 24.65 0.19
C GLU A 173 -91.62 25.40 -0.06
N LYS A 174 -91.65 26.71 -0.32
CA LYS A 174 -90.42 27.53 -0.37
C LYS A 174 -89.69 27.56 0.97
N VAL A 175 -90.41 27.74 2.08
CA VAL A 175 -89.83 27.75 3.43
C VAL A 175 -89.17 26.40 3.74
N LYS A 176 -89.81 25.27 3.42
CA LYS A 176 -89.21 23.93 3.54
C LYS A 176 -87.95 23.78 2.70
N ALA A 177 -87.97 24.23 1.44
CA ALA A 177 -86.80 24.16 0.56
C ALA A 177 -85.63 25.02 1.07
N LEU A 178 -85.91 26.23 1.56
CA LEU A 178 -84.91 27.10 2.17
C LEU A 178 -84.34 26.51 3.47
N GLN A 179 -85.19 25.86 4.28
CA GLN A 179 -84.75 25.20 5.51
C GLN A 179 -83.87 23.98 5.21
N ALA A 180 -84.23 23.15 4.23
CA ALA A 180 -83.38 22.04 3.78
C ALA A 180 -82.02 22.52 3.23
N ASN A 181 -82.00 23.63 2.48
CA ASN A 181 -80.76 24.25 2.01
C ASN A 181 -79.91 24.78 3.18
N LEU A 182 -80.53 25.40 4.19
CA LEU A 182 -79.84 25.87 5.39
C LEU A 182 -79.22 24.72 6.19
N GLU A 183 -79.95 23.62 6.36
CA GLU A 183 -79.46 22.40 7.00
C GLU A 183 -78.29 21.78 6.22
N GLN A 184 -78.35 21.78 4.88
CA GLN A 184 -77.25 21.32 4.03
C GLN A 184 -76.00 22.21 4.17
N GLU A 185 -76.14 23.54 4.17
CA GLU A 185 -75.00 24.46 4.38
C GLU A 185 -74.44 24.36 5.80
N GLN A 186 -75.28 24.13 6.81
CA GLN A 186 -74.84 23.87 8.18
C GLN A 186 -74.00 22.58 8.26
N GLN A 187 -74.42 21.50 7.57
CA GLN A 187 -73.65 20.26 7.48
C GLN A 187 -72.31 20.47 6.74
N LYS A 188 -72.31 21.16 5.60
CA LYS A 188 -71.07 21.51 4.86
C LYS A 188 -70.11 22.31 5.73
N LYS A 189 -70.61 23.32 6.44
CA LYS A 189 -69.82 24.13 7.39
C LYS A 189 -69.18 23.27 8.48
N SER A 190 -69.92 22.31 9.05
CA SER A 190 -69.38 21.36 10.04
C SER A 190 -68.31 20.44 9.46
N SER A 191 -68.46 19.93 8.23
CA SER A 191 -67.41 19.15 7.57
C SER A 191 -66.14 19.97 7.33
N LEU A 192 -66.27 21.17 6.75
CA LEU A 192 -65.14 22.06 6.49
C LEU A 192 -64.42 22.50 7.78
N ALA A 193 -65.15 22.68 8.89
CA ALA A 193 -64.56 22.96 10.19
C ALA A 193 -63.77 21.77 10.75
N SER A 194 -64.23 20.53 10.52
CA SER A 194 -63.50 19.31 10.86
C SER A 194 -62.23 19.17 10.03
N ASP A 195 -62.33 19.36 8.70
CA ASP A 195 -61.19 19.26 7.78
C ASP A 195 -60.13 20.34 8.08
N LEU A 196 -60.55 21.57 8.39
CA LEU A 196 -59.67 22.63 8.86
C LEU A 196 -59.01 22.28 10.20
N GLY A 197 -59.71 21.59 11.10
CA GLY A 197 -59.14 21.07 12.35
C GLY A 197 -58.03 20.04 12.10
N LEU A 198 -58.25 19.11 11.17
CA LEU A 198 -57.26 18.12 10.75
C LEU A 198 -56.04 18.79 10.09
N ALA A 199 -56.25 19.70 9.14
CA ALA A 199 -55.19 20.45 8.47
C ALA A 199 -54.34 21.27 9.47
N ASN A 200 -54.97 21.91 10.46
CA ASN A 200 -54.25 22.63 11.51
C ASN A 200 -53.40 21.67 12.39
N SER A 201 -53.91 20.47 12.68
CA SER A 201 -53.15 19.45 13.41
C SER A 201 -51.95 18.93 12.61
N GLU A 202 -52.13 18.71 11.30
CA GLU A 202 -51.04 18.33 10.39
C GLU A 202 -49.97 19.42 10.30
N VAL A 203 -50.36 20.69 10.12
CA VAL A 203 -49.44 21.84 10.12
C VAL A 203 -48.68 21.96 11.44
N ALA A 204 -49.32 21.70 12.59
CA ALA A 204 -48.64 21.68 13.89
C ALA A 204 -47.61 20.55 13.98
N GLY A 205 -47.95 19.34 13.50
CA GLY A 205 -47.03 18.20 13.41
C GLY A 205 -45.84 18.46 12.48
N LEU A 206 -46.07 19.08 11.32
CA LEU A 206 -45.02 19.48 10.39
C LEU A 206 -44.08 20.53 10.99
N LYS A 207 -44.60 21.56 11.68
CA LYS A 207 -43.78 22.55 12.41
C LYS A 207 -42.95 21.94 13.55
N ALA A 208 -43.51 20.97 14.27
CA ALA A 208 -42.75 20.24 15.30
C ALA A 208 -41.60 19.43 14.67
N ARG A 209 -41.85 18.80 13.51
CA ARG A 209 -40.82 18.07 12.76
C ARG A 209 -39.76 18.99 12.14
N GLU A 210 -40.15 20.15 11.65
CA GLU A 210 -39.25 21.19 11.12
C GLU A 210 -38.30 21.71 12.22
N THR A 211 -38.83 22.02 13.41
CA THR A 211 -37.99 22.47 14.53
C THR A 211 -37.05 21.36 15.04
N GLN A 212 -37.51 20.11 15.09
CA GLN A 212 -36.66 18.95 15.37
C GLN A 212 -35.51 18.83 14.35
N LEU A 213 -35.82 18.80 13.05
CA LEU A 213 -34.82 18.67 11.98
C LEU A 213 -33.84 19.86 11.97
N THR A 214 -34.30 21.07 12.28
CA THR A 214 -33.46 22.25 12.40
C THR A 214 -32.44 22.11 13.54
N SER A 215 -32.87 21.58 14.69
CA SER A 215 -31.99 21.26 15.82
C SER A 215 -30.98 20.17 15.46
N GLU A 216 -31.42 19.09 14.80
CA GLU A 216 -30.55 18.01 14.31
C GLU A 216 -29.47 18.53 13.34
N VAL A 217 -29.84 19.39 12.39
CA VAL A 217 -28.91 20.05 11.46
C VAL A 217 -27.91 20.96 12.20
N ALA A 218 -28.33 21.66 13.25
CA ALA A 218 -27.43 22.47 14.07
C ALA A 218 -26.40 21.60 14.81
N LEU A 219 -26.84 20.49 15.44
CA LEU A 219 -25.96 19.53 16.11
C LEU A 219 -24.98 18.86 15.14
N LEU A 220 -25.45 18.45 13.96
CA LEU A 220 -24.59 17.87 12.91
C LEU A 220 -23.56 18.88 12.39
N ARG A 221 -23.92 20.16 12.25
CA ARG A 221 -22.97 21.23 11.90
C ARG A 221 -21.90 21.44 12.98
N GLN A 222 -22.27 21.39 14.26
CA GLN A 222 -21.33 21.50 15.37
C GLN A 222 -20.39 20.29 15.45
N SER A 223 -20.93 19.07 15.29
CA SER A 223 -20.15 17.83 15.22
C SER A 223 -19.16 17.85 14.05
N LYS A 224 -19.63 18.24 12.86
CA LYS A 224 -18.77 18.44 11.67
C LYS A 224 -17.62 19.39 11.98
N LYS A 225 -17.88 20.56 12.56
CA LYS A 225 -16.85 21.55 12.90
C LYS A 225 -15.80 20.97 13.85
N SER A 226 -16.22 20.23 14.88
CA SER A 226 -15.29 19.56 15.81
C SER A 226 -14.41 18.52 15.10
N VAL A 227 -14.97 17.72 14.20
CA VAL A 227 -14.19 16.75 13.39
C VAL A 227 -13.23 17.46 12.43
N GLU A 228 -13.62 18.59 11.84
CA GLU A 228 -12.73 19.40 10.98
C GLU A 228 -11.56 20.02 11.78
N GLU A 229 -11.81 20.45 13.03
CA GLU A 229 -10.77 20.95 13.94
C GLU A 229 -9.78 19.84 14.36
N GLU A 230 -10.27 18.65 14.73
CA GLU A 230 -9.39 17.50 15.03
C GLU A 230 -8.61 17.03 13.81
N LEU A 231 -9.24 16.99 12.62
CA LEU A 231 -8.54 16.69 11.37
C LEU A 231 -7.44 17.70 11.07
N HIS A 232 -7.63 18.98 11.39
CA HIS A 232 -6.60 20.01 11.24
C HIS A 232 -5.44 19.80 12.22
N LYS A 233 -5.72 19.49 13.50
CA LYS A 233 -4.70 19.15 14.50
C LYS A 233 -3.87 17.93 14.08
N VAL A 234 -4.52 16.85 13.65
CA VAL A 234 -3.83 15.63 13.18
C VAL A 234 -2.98 15.90 11.93
N LYS A 235 -3.45 16.73 10.99
CA LYS A 235 -2.65 17.15 9.82
C LYS A 235 -1.43 17.98 10.23
N ALA A 236 -1.58 18.89 11.19
CA ALA A 236 -0.48 19.69 11.72
C ALA A 236 0.56 18.80 12.42
N GLN A 237 0.11 17.88 13.30
CA GLN A 237 1.00 16.93 13.99
C GLN A 237 1.76 16.06 12.99
N ARG A 238 1.07 15.47 12.00
CA ARG A 238 1.72 14.70 10.93
C ARG A 238 2.79 15.49 10.18
N SER A 239 2.60 16.81 10.00
CA SER A 239 3.62 17.66 9.37
C SER A 239 4.85 17.87 10.26
N VAL A 240 4.67 17.93 11.59
CA VAL A 240 5.77 17.98 12.57
C VAL A 240 6.50 16.64 12.60
N ASP A 241 5.77 15.52 12.69
CA ASP A 241 6.34 14.17 12.68
C ASP A 241 7.15 13.93 11.40
N HIS A 242 6.67 14.41 10.24
CA HIS A 242 7.38 14.30 8.97
C HIS A 242 8.69 15.10 8.95
N LEU A 243 8.72 16.30 9.55
CA LEU A 243 9.94 17.09 9.72
C LEU A 243 10.93 16.37 10.65
N GLN A 244 10.47 15.85 11.79
CA GLN A 244 11.31 15.09 12.72
C GLN A 244 11.89 13.82 12.07
N MET A 245 11.08 13.07 11.31
CA MET A 245 11.54 11.90 10.56
C MET A 245 12.61 12.27 9.52
N LYS A 246 12.48 13.43 8.88
CA LYS A 246 13.52 13.92 7.96
C LYS A 246 14.80 14.32 8.71
N GLU A 247 14.71 15.05 9.82
CA GLU A 247 15.87 15.42 10.63
C GLU A 247 16.62 14.18 11.17
N LEU A 248 15.89 13.14 11.60
CA LEU A 248 16.48 11.86 12.01
C LEU A 248 17.13 11.12 10.84
N GLN A 249 16.56 11.20 9.63
CA GLN A 249 17.17 10.61 8.45
C GLN A 249 18.44 11.35 8.03
N ASP A 250 18.42 12.69 7.99
CA ASP A 250 19.60 13.52 7.70
C ASP A 250 20.72 13.25 8.74
N GLN A 251 20.38 13.02 10.01
CA GLN A 251 21.32 12.58 11.06
C GLN A 251 21.91 11.18 10.80
N ILE A 252 21.08 10.21 10.43
CA ILE A 252 21.53 8.84 10.12
C ILE A 252 22.46 8.85 8.90
N GLU A 253 22.17 9.65 7.87
CA GLU A 253 23.02 9.80 6.69
C GLU A 253 24.39 10.41 7.07
N ALA A 254 24.41 11.43 7.95
CA ALA A 254 25.66 11.97 8.50
C ALA A 254 26.47 10.94 9.30
N GLU A 255 25.83 10.17 10.20
CA GLU A 255 26.48 9.10 10.96
C GLU A 255 27.01 7.97 10.06
N GLN A 256 26.31 7.64 8.96
CA GLN A 256 26.80 6.69 7.96
C GLN A 256 28.05 7.22 7.22
N HIS A 257 28.11 8.51 6.92
CA HIS A 257 29.30 9.14 6.36
C HIS A 257 30.48 9.08 7.34
N PHE A 258 30.29 9.44 8.62
CA PHE A 258 31.34 9.32 9.64
C PHE A 258 31.78 7.87 9.85
N SER A 259 30.85 6.91 9.93
CA SER A 259 31.16 5.47 10.01
C SER A 259 32.00 4.99 8.82
N THR A 260 31.73 5.51 7.61
CA THR A 260 32.49 5.19 6.40
C THR A 260 33.91 5.77 6.45
N LEU A 261 34.05 7.04 6.88
CA LEU A 261 35.35 7.69 7.06
C LEU A 261 36.22 6.96 8.12
N TYR A 262 35.65 6.59 9.27
CA TYR A 262 36.38 5.85 10.30
C TYR A 262 36.77 4.44 9.84
N LYS A 263 35.94 3.76 9.04
CA LYS A 263 36.32 2.47 8.42
C LYS A 263 37.47 2.64 7.44
N MET A 264 37.43 3.67 6.60
CA MET A 264 38.47 3.99 5.63
C MET A 264 39.81 4.30 6.32
N GLN A 265 39.78 5.15 7.36
CA GLN A 265 40.96 5.44 8.18
C GLN A 265 41.50 4.17 8.86
N ALA A 266 40.63 3.29 9.36
CA ALA A 266 41.05 2.02 9.97
C ALA A 266 41.66 1.05 8.93
N THR A 267 41.23 1.07 7.67
CA THR A 267 41.88 0.31 6.59
C THR A 267 43.21 0.92 6.17
N GLU A 268 43.31 2.24 5.99
CA GLU A 268 44.56 2.94 5.67
C GLU A 268 45.64 2.68 6.72
N MET A 269 45.32 2.88 8.01
CA MET A 269 46.24 2.60 9.13
C MET A 269 46.66 1.12 9.21
N LYS A 270 45.81 0.19 8.74
CA LYS A 270 46.12 -1.24 8.69
C LYS A 270 47.03 -1.58 7.51
N GLU A 271 46.81 -0.95 6.36
CA GLU A 271 47.67 -1.08 5.18
C GLU A 271 49.06 -0.48 5.45
N GLU A 272 49.15 0.70 6.08
CA GLU A 272 50.42 1.27 6.54
C GLU A 272 51.14 0.32 7.52
N LEU A 273 50.43 -0.27 8.49
CA LEU A 273 51.01 -1.22 9.43
C LEU A 273 51.53 -2.49 8.72
N GLU A 274 50.77 -3.04 7.77
CA GLU A 274 51.17 -4.21 6.98
C GLU A 274 52.38 -3.90 6.08
N GLU A 275 52.48 -2.68 5.53
CA GLU A 275 53.65 -2.23 4.78
C GLU A 275 54.89 -2.11 5.69
N LYS A 276 54.76 -1.46 6.86
CA LYS A 276 55.86 -1.38 7.85
C LYS A 276 56.29 -2.75 8.34
N GLN A 277 55.35 -3.67 8.57
CA GLN A 277 55.62 -5.05 8.96
C GLN A 277 56.47 -5.76 7.89
N ARG A 278 56.16 -5.53 6.60
CA ARG A 278 56.93 -6.08 5.47
C ARG A 278 58.34 -5.48 5.38
N THR A 279 58.48 -4.16 5.53
CA THR A 279 59.82 -3.52 5.53
C THR A 279 60.67 -4.00 6.70
N VAL A 280 60.07 -4.25 7.87
CA VAL A 280 60.78 -4.86 9.01
C VAL A 280 61.25 -6.27 8.67
N GLN A 281 60.42 -7.11 8.05
CA GLN A 281 60.83 -8.46 7.63
C GLN A 281 61.99 -8.43 6.63
N GLU A 282 61.92 -7.58 5.60
CA GLU A 282 63.00 -7.38 4.62
C GLU A 282 64.32 -6.97 5.31
N LEU A 283 64.27 -6.00 6.24
CA LEU A 283 65.44 -5.58 7.02
C LEU A 283 65.96 -6.67 7.98
N GLU A 284 65.10 -7.54 8.51
CA GLU A 284 65.52 -8.68 9.33
C GLU A 284 66.21 -9.77 8.51
N GLU A 285 65.74 -10.03 7.28
CA GLU A 285 66.37 -10.92 6.32
C GLU A 285 67.73 -10.38 5.84
N GLU A 286 67.82 -9.08 5.49
CA GLU A 286 69.08 -8.41 5.15
C GLU A 286 70.07 -8.47 6.33
N ARG A 287 69.64 -8.15 7.54
CA ARG A 287 70.45 -8.28 8.77
C ARG A 287 70.94 -9.71 8.97
N GLY A 288 70.09 -10.70 8.72
CA GLY A 288 70.45 -12.12 8.79
C GLY A 288 71.51 -12.52 7.76
N SER A 289 71.33 -12.06 6.51
CA SER A 289 72.29 -12.25 5.41
C SER A 289 73.64 -11.61 5.72
N LEU A 290 73.67 -10.35 6.17
CA LEU A 290 74.87 -9.63 6.57
C LEU A 290 75.57 -10.28 7.77
N ALA A 291 74.82 -10.75 8.76
CA ALA A 291 75.39 -11.49 9.90
C ALA A 291 76.05 -12.81 9.44
N HIS A 292 75.44 -13.53 8.50
CA HIS A 292 76.03 -14.74 7.92
C HIS A 292 77.27 -14.44 7.08
N GLN A 293 77.26 -13.38 6.26
CA GLN A 293 78.43 -12.91 5.51
C GLN A 293 79.58 -12.52 6.45
N LEU A 294 79.29 -11.80 7.53
CA LEU A 294 80.26 -11.46 8.57
C LEU A 294 80.84 -12.72 9.24
N GLN A 295 80.00 -13.70 9.57
CA GLN A 295 80.45 -14.96 10.15
C GLN A 295 81.38 -15.74 9.19
N LEU A 296 81.08 -15.76 7.89
CA LEU A 296 81.95 -16.33 6.86
C LEU A 296 83.26 -15.56 6.71
N ALA A 297 83.23 -14.22 6.80
CA ALA A 297 84.41 -13.38 6.74
C ALA A 297 85.32 -13.58 7.96
N LEU A 298 84.75 -13.66 9.17
CA LEU A 298 85.47 -13.99 10.40
C LEU A 298 86.12 -15.37 10.31
N ALA A 299 85.36 -16.41 9.91
CA ALA A 299 85.92 -17.76 9.75
C ALA A 299 87.05 -17.83 8.70
N ARG A 300 87.00 -17.00 7.64
CA ARG A 300 88.11 -16.84 6.69
C ARG A 300 89.31 -16.13 7.31
N ALA A 301 89.09 -15.06 8.06
CA ALA A 301 90.15 -14.30 8.73
C ALA A 301 90.86 -15.15 9.80
N ASP A 302 90.12 -15.90 10.61
CA ASP A 302 90.65 -16.86 11.59
C ASP A 302 91.46 -17.96 10.89
N GLY A 303 90.96 -18.48 9.76
CA GLY A 303 91.67 -19.47 8.93
C GLY A 303 92.96 -18.93 8.30
N GLU A 304 92.96 -17.68 7.84
CA GLU A 304 94.16 -17.00 7.31
C GLU A 304 95.16 -16.67 8.43
N ALA A 305 94.69 -16.24 9.59
CA ALA A 305 95.54 -16.00 10.76
C ALA A 305 96.22 -17.29 11.24
N LEU A 306 95.48 -18.40 11.29
CA LEU A 306 96.05 -19.72 11.57
C LEU A 306 97.07 -20.16 10.52
N ALA A 307 96.74 -20.02 9.23
CA ALA A 307 97.66 -20.37 8.14
C ALA A 307 98.95 -19.51 8.17
N ARG A 308 98.82 -18.21 8.47
CA ARG A 308 99.94 -17.29 8.65
C ARG A 308 100.79 -17.69 9.86
N SER A 309 100.19 -18.02 11.01
CA SER A 309 100.91 -18.49 12.19
C SER A 309 101.69 -19.79 11.92
N ILE A 310 101.12 -20.74 11.18
CA ILE A 310 101.81 -21.99 10.79
C ILE A 310 102.99 -21.69 9.85
N ALA A 311 102.81 -20.75 8.91
CA ALA A 311 103.88 -20.32 8.00
C ALA A 311 105.01 -19.58 8.75
N GLU A 312 104.68 -18.71 9.70
CA GLU A 312 105.63 -18.00 10.56
C GLU A 312 106.42 -18.98 11.45
N GLU A 313 105.76 -19.97 12.05
CA GLU A 313 106.42 -21.05 12.81
C GLU A 313 107.37 -21.88 11.92
N THR A 314 106.92 -22.25 10.71
CA THR A 314 107.74 -22.97 9.73
C THR A 314 108.97 -22.17 9.31
N VAL A 315 108.82 -20.85 9.08
CA VAL A 315 109.95 -19.97 8.75
C VAL A 315 110.92 -19.86 9.94
N ALA A 316 110.41 -19.70 11.17
CA ALA A 316 111.24 -19.64 12.36
C ALA A 316 112.05 -20.93 12.59
N ASP A 317 111.49 -22.10 12.28
CA ASP A 317 112.22 -23.37 12.31
C ASP A 317 113.27 -23.48 11.20
N LEU A 318 112.96 -23.05 9.98
CA LEU A 318 113.96 -22.97 8.89
C LEU A 318 115.09 -21.97 9.20
N GLU A 319 114.81 -20.89 9.93
CA GLU A 319 115.84 -19.95 10.41
C GLU A 319 116.73 -20.57 11.51
N LYS A 320 116.16 -21.38 12.40
CA LYS A 320 116.94 -22.19 13.36
C LYS A 320 117.81 -23.21 12.64
N GLU A 321 117.28 -23.94 11.66
CA GLU A 321 118.07 -24.89 10.86
C GLU A 321 119.20 -24.19 10.09
N LYS A 322 118.89 -23.05 9.45
CA LYS A 322 119.89 -22.23 8.75
C LYS A 322 121.01 -21.77 9.70
N THR A 323 120.67 -21.20 10.86
CA THR A 323 121.68 -20.72 11.82
C THR A 323 122.52 -21.87 12.39
N MET A 324 121.91 -23.05 12.64
CA MET A 324 122.65 -24.27 12.98
C MET A 324 123.63 -24.69 11.87
N LYS A 325 123.21 -24.65 10.60
CA LYS A 325 124.07 -24.98 9.45
C LYS A 325 125.19 -23.95 9.23
N GLU A 326 124.92 -22.67 9.46
CA GLU A 326 125.94 -21.61 9.44
C GLU A 326 126.98 -21.81 10.55
N LEU A 327 126.57 -22.25 11.76
CA LEU A 327 127.49 -22.61 12.84
C LEU A 327 128.32 -23.87 12.51
N GLU A 328 127.70 -24.94 12.01
CA GLU A 328 128.42 -26.14 11.53
C GLU A 328 129.48 -25.80 10.47
N LEU A 329 129.12 -24.96 9.48
CA LEU A 329 130.03 -24.51 8.44
C LEU A 329 131.16 -23.64 9.01
N LYS A 330 130.86 -22.75 9.96
CA LYS A 330 131.85 -21.90 10.63
C LYS A 330 132.84 -22.72 11.44
N ASP A 331 132.39 -23.77 12.12
CA ASP A 331 133.24 -24.70 12.84
C ASP A 331 134.12 -25.54 11.91
N LEU A 332 133.59 -26.00 10.76
CA LEU A 332 134.40 -26.65 9.72
C LEU A 332 135.46 -25.71 9.14
N LEU A 333 135.10 -24.45 8.84
CA LEU A 333 136.05 -23.44 8.38
C LEU A 333 137.12 -23.12 9.43
N ASN A 334 136.74 -23.04 10.72
CA ASN A 334 137.69 -22.84 11.82
C ASN A 334 138.64 -24.04 11.98
N LYS A 335 138.14 -25.27 11.88
CA LYS A 335 138.96 -26.49 11.87
C LYS A 335 139.95 -26.49 10.70
N HIS A 336 139.50 -26.19 9.49
CA HIS A 336 140.39 -26.09 8.33
C HIS A 336 141.44 -24.97 8.45
N ARG A 337 141.09 -23.80 9.00
CA ARG A 337 142.09 -22.75 9.31
C ARG A 337 143.11 -23.22 10.34
N ALA A 338 142.69 -23.93 11.38
CA ALA A 338 143.60 -24.48 12.39
C ALA A 338 144.51 -25.57 11.79
N GLU A 339 143.98 -26.47 10.96
CA GLU A 339 144.76 -27.44 10.19
C GLU A 339 145.77 -26.77 9.25
N GLN A 340 145.37 -25.69 8.57
CA GLN A 340 146.24 -24.94 7.68
C GLN A 340 147.36 -24.24 8.46
N SER A 341 147.05 -23.58 9.58
CA SER A 341 148.05 -23.01 10.49
C SER A 341 149.02 -24.06 11.03
N ASN A 342 148.53 -25.26 11.41
CA ASN A 342 149.38 -26.36 11.87
C ASN A 342 150.30 -26.89 10.74
N LYS A 343 149.80 -26.95 9.50
CA LYS A 343 150.61 -27.29 8.32
C LYS A 343 151.66 -26.21 8.02
N GLU A 344 151.31 -24.94 8.14
CA GLU A 344 152.25 -23.81 7.98
C GLU A 344 153.34 -23.81 9.06
N GLN A 345 152.98 -24.06 10.33
CA GLN A 345 153.96 -24.27 11.40
C GLN A 345 154.88 -25.46 11.11
N THR A 346 154.33 -26.59 10.64
CA THR A 346 155.12 -27.78 10.24
C THR A 346 156.08 -27.44 9.10
N VAL A 347 155.63 -26.69 8.10
CA VAL A 347 156.48 -26.21 6.99
C VAL A 347 157.59 -25.28 7.49
N ASN A 348 157.31 -24.41 8.46
CA ASN A 348 158.34 -23.54 9.05
C ASN A 348 159.40 -24.33 9.84
N VAL A 349 158.99 -25.30 10.66
CA VAL A 349 159.92 -26.22 11.35
C VAL A 349 160.77 -27.02 10.36
N LEU A 350 160.20 -27.43 9.22
CA LEU A 350 160.96 -28.09 8.14
C LEU A 350 161.95 -27.14 7.46
N LYS A 351 161.59 -25.86 7.24
CA LYS A 351 162.51 -24.83 6.71
C LYS A 351 163.64 -24.52 7.69
N GLU A 352 163.37 -24.43 8.98
CA GLU A 352 164.41 -24.24 10.01
C GLU A 352 165.41 -25.40 10.01
N ARG A 353 164.90 -26.65 9.92
CA ARG A 353 165.76 -27.84 9.72
C ARG A 353 166.56 -27.81 8.43
N GLU A 354 165.98 -27.37 7.32
CA GLU A 354 166.70 -27.18 6.04
C GLU A 354 167.86 -26.19 6.19
N LEU A 355 167.61 -25.09 6.91
CA LEU A 355 168.58 -24.01 7.15
C LEU A 355 169.73 -24.48 8.06
N GLU A 356 169.44 -25.26 9.10
CA GLU A 356 170.44 -25.86 9.97
C GLU A 356 171.30 -26.91 9.22
N VAL A 357 170.69 -27.75 8.37
CA VAL A 357 171.45 -28.70 7.53
C VAL A 357 172.34 -27.98 6.52
N LYS A 358 171.89 -26.87 5.91
CA LYS A 358 172.76 -26.02 5.06
C LYS A 358 173.96 -25.47 5.83
N LYS A 359 173.74 -25.02 7.07
CA LYS A 359 174.79 -24.49 7.95
C LYS A 359 175.82 -25.57 8.32
N GLN A 360 175.37 -26.80 8.56
CA GLN A 360 176.24 -27.96 8.78
C GLN A 360 177.05 -28.33 7.52
N LEU A 361 176.46 -28.23 6.32
CA LEU A 361 177.18 -28.43 5.06
C LEU A 361 178.26 -27.36 4.80
N GLU A 362 177.98 -26.09 5.11
CA GLU A 362 178.99 -25.01 5.01
C GLU A 362 180.15 -25.20 5.99
N GLN A 363 179.88 -25.68 7.21
CA GLN A 363 180.91 -26.01 8.21
C GLN A 363 181.86 -27.10 7.70
N ILE A 364 181.30 -28.21 7.22
CA ILE A 364 182.08 -29.33 6.64
C ILE A 364 182.89 -28.88 5.41
N SER A 365 182.35 -27.97 4.58
CA SER A 365 183.10 -27.40 3.45
C SER A 365 184.36 -26.64 3.89
N LYS A 366 184.28 -25.84 4.95
CA LYS A 366 185.42 -25.07 5.46
C LYS A 366 186.50 -25.98 6.05
N GLU A 367 186.10 -27.01 6.77
CA GLU A 367 187.02 -28.03 7.32
C GLU A 367 187.75 -28.78 6.20
N ARG A 368 187.02 -29.15 5.12
CA ARG A 368 187.58 -29.73 3.90
C ARG A 368 188.60 -28.82 3.21
N ASP A 369 188.36 -27.51 3.16
CA ASP A 369 189.26 -26.54 2.51
C ASP A 369 190.55 -26.31 3.32
N GLU A 370 190.46 -26.31 4.65
CA GLU A 370 191.62 -26.19 5.56
C GLU A 370 192.53 -27.43 5.47
N PHE A 371 191.97 -28.64 5.54
CA PHE A 371 192.74 -29.88 5.34
C PHE A 371 193.36 -29.98 3.93
N SER A 372 192.66 -29.48 2.90
CA SER A 372 193.18 -29.40 1.52
C SER A 372 194.34 -28.41 1.34
N ARG A 373 194.55 -27.50 2.31
CA ARG A 373 195.68 -26.56 2.34
C ARG A 373 196.90 -27.17 3.02
N GLN A 374 196.68 -27.88 4.13
CA GLN A 374 197.73 -28.58 4.87
C GLN A 374 198.30 -29.77 4.07
N LEU A 375 197.46 -30.48 3.31
CA LEU A 375 197.88 -31.60 2.45
C LEU A 375 198.88 -31.19 1.35
N ARG A 376 198.84 -29.94 0.87
CA ARG A 376 199.71 -29.44 -0.20
C ARG A 376 201.15 -29.13 0.25
N MET A 377 201.38 -28.92 1.55
CA MET A 377 202.72 -28.67 2.10
C MET A 377 203.44 -29.95 2.55
N ALA A 378 202.71 -31.04 2.76
CA ALA A 378 203.26 -32.36 3.13
C ALA A 378 203.58 -33.26 1.92
N GLN A 379 203.32 -32.82 0.69
CA GLN A 379 203.37 -33.66 -0.52
C GLN A 379 204.72 -33.72 -1.26
N ASP A 380 205.71 -32.88 -0.91
CA ASP A 380 207.04 -32.91 -1.54
C ASP A 380 208.04 -33.87 -0.88
N ASP A 381 207.94 -34.13 0.44
CA ASP A 381 209.01 -34.84 1.17
C ASP A 381 208.85 -36.37 1.33
N MET A 382 207.64 -36.95 1.23
CA MET A 382 207.42 -38.38 1.58
C MET A 382 206.57 -39.20 0.58
N LYS A 383 207.14 -39.47 -0.61
CA LYS A 383 206.68 -40.58 -1.47
C LYS A 383 207.28 -41.92 -1.04
N LYS A 384 206.59 -42.70 -0.20
CA LYS A 384 206.79 -44.18 -0.10
C LYS A 384 205.65 -44.92 0.65
N ARG A 385 204.93 -45.79 -0.10
CA ARG A 385 204.16 -46.99 0.34
C ARG A 385 202.87 -46.79 1.19
N THR A 386 201.84 -47.64 1.17
CA THR A 386 201.05 -48.35 0.10
C THR A 386 199.88 -49.12 0.75
N ASN A 387 198.68 -49.14 0.13
CA ASN A 387 197.60 -50.17 0.21
C ASN A 387 196.82 -50.34 1.56
N GLN A 388 195.56 -50.83 1.65
CA GLN A 388 194.55 -51.35 0.67
C GLN A 388 193.10 -51.41 1.28
N ASP A 389 192.09 -51.42 0.40
CA ASP A 389 190.75 -52.09 0.37
C ASP A 389 189.73 -52.07 1.56
N GLU A 390 188.51 -52.63 1.41
CA GLU A 390 187.31 -52.27 0.58
C GLU A 390 186.10 -53.15 1.04
N GLU A 391 184.92 -52.99 0.39
CA GLU A 391 183.81 -53.96 0.31
C GLU A 391 182.83 -54.15 1.52
N VAL A 392 181.51 -54.42 1.37
CA VAL A 392 180.39 -53.84 0.57
C VAL A 392 179.08 -54.58 0.93
N GLU A 393 177.95 -54.02 0.48
CA GLU A 393 176.59 -54.59 0.34
C GLU A 393 176.33 -56.08 0.73
N ARG A 394 175.39 -56.30 1.67
CA ARG A 394 174.50 -57.48 1.59
C ARG A 394 173.12 -57.31 2.23
N LEU A 395 172.43 -56.21 1.90
CA LEU A 395 170.98 -56.12 2.08
C LEU A 395 170.28 -56.27 0.72
N ASN A 396 169.86 -57.49 0.36
CA ASN A 396 168.87 -57.66 -0.71
C ASN A 396 168.15 -59.01 -0.68
N ARG A 397 167.07 -59.07 0.11
CA ARG A 397 165.72 -59.55 -0.28
C ARG A 397 164.89 -59.90 0.97
N LEU A 398 163.72 -59.27 1.09
CA LEU A 398 162.44 -59.97 0.95
C LEU A 398 161.24 -59.00 1.06
N LEU A 399 160.71 -58.66 -0.11
CA LEU A 399 159.35 -58.15 -0.29
C LEU A 399 158.50 -59.31 -0.83
N LYS A 400 157.48 -59.77 -0.08
CA LYS A 400 156.15 -60.19 -0.61
C LYS A 400 155.28 -60.91 0.42
N GLN A 401 154.08 -60.35 0.64
CA GLN A 401 152.72 -60.97 0.73
C GLN A 401 151.81 -59.92 1.43
N GLU A 402 150.74 -59.36 0.86
CA GLU A 402 149.51 -59.96 0.27
C GLU A 402 148.90 -61.05 1.19
N THR A 403 147.60 -61.10 1.52
CA THR A 403 146.39 -60.55 0.86
C THR A 403 145.15 -60.69 1.78
N VAL A 404 144.22 -59.72 1.71
CA VAL A 404 142.74 -59.88 1.56
C VAL A 404 141.91 -60.80 2.50
N LEU A 405 140.79 -60.26 3.03
CA LEU A 405 139.35 -60.65 2.86
C LEU A 405 138.48 -59.59 3.62
N LYS A 406 137.42 -58.92 3.09
CA LYS A 406 136.11 -59.34 2.50
C LYS A 406 135.20 -60.09 3.51
N GLN A 407 133.85 -60.02 3.54
CA GLN A 407 132.75 -59.32 2.81
C GLN A 407 131.40 -59.72 3.50
N GLN A 408 130.25 -59.14 3.10
CA GLN A 408 128.84 -59.60 3.33
C GLN A 408 128.08 -59.03 4.56
N ALA A 409 126.76 -58.78 4.52
CA ALA A 409 125.81 -58.58 3.41
C ALA A 409 124.50 -57.89 3.91
N VAL A 410 123.75 -57.27 3.00
CA VAL A 410 122.45 -56.60 3.24
C VAL A 410 121.29 -57.42 2.65
N ASN A 411 120.13 -57.49 3.34
CA ASN A 411 118.74 -57.71 2.86
C ASN A 411 117.86 -58.31 4.01
N LYS A 412 116.55 -58.06 4.17
CA LYS A 412 115.60 -57.19 3.45
C LYS A 412 114.33 -56.89 4.28
N LEU A 413 113.76 -55.71 4.03
CA LEU A 413 112.37 -55.25 4.20
C LEU A 413 111.25 -56.31 4.39
N ALA A 414 110.33 -56.05 5.33
CA ALA A 414 108.87 -56.12 5.11
C ALA A 414 108.08 -55.61 6.34
N GLU A 415 107.65 -54.33 6.36
CA GLU A 415 106.67 -53.85 7.35
C GLU A 415 105.71 -52.84 6.70
N ILE A 416 104.43 -53.21 6.63
CA ILE A 416 103.35 -52.53 5.90
C ILE A 416 102.05 -52.67 6.72
N MET A 417 101.26 -51.59 6.78
CA MET A 417 99.83 -51.51 7.22
C MET A 417 99.52 -51.59 8.74
N ASN A 418 99.17 -50.47 9.39
CA ASN A 418 97.77 -49.97 9.65
C ASN A 418 97.15 -50.52 10.96
N ARG A 419 96.27 -49.89 11.78
CA ARG A 419 95.49 -48.60 11.89
C ARG A 419 94.87 -48.57 13.33
N LYS A 420 94.20 -47.54 13.91
CA LYS A 420 93.72 -46.19 13.51
C LYS A 420 93.51 -45.26 14.74
N ASP A 421 93.21 -43.98 14.46
CA ASP A 421 92.73 -42.88 15.31
C ASP A 421 91.35 -43.11 15.99
N MET A 422 90.80 -42.24 16.88
CA MET A 422 91.23 -41.39 18.03
C MET A 422 89.93 -40.94 18.77
N ASN A 423 90.01 -40.23 19.90
CA ASN A 423 88.97 -40.28 20.95
C ASN A 423 88.51 -38.92 21.55
N LEU A 424 87.35 -38.91 22.24
CA LEU A 424 86.79 -37.88 23.18
C LEU A 424 86.13 -36.62 22.54
N ARG A 425 85.13 -35.90 23.13
CA ARG A 425 84.51 -35.88 24.49
C ARG A 425 83.12 -35.15 24.51
N GLY A 426 82.19 -35.45 25.45
CA GLY A 426 81.09 -34.52 25.86
C GLY A 426 79.69 -35.12 26.19
N LYS A 427 79.00 -34.64 27.24
CA LYS A 427 77.61 -34.97 27.70
C LYS A 427 76.80 -33.64 27.91
N PRO A 428 75.53 -33.54 28.41
CA PRO A 428 74.52 -34.54 28.83
C PRO A 428 73.02 -34.32 28.44
N LYS A 429 72.20 -35.33 28.80
CA LYS A 429 70.71 -35.45 28.92
C LYS A 429 69.83 -34.19 29.15
N ILE A 430 68.61 -34.22 28.60
CA ILE A 430 67.34 -33.78 29.24
C ILE A 430 66.22 -34.83 29.00
N LYS A 431 65.33 -35.02 29.99
CA LYS A 431 64.10 -35.86 29.90
C LYS A 431 62.87 -34.99 29.65
N VAL A 432 61.87 -35.49 28.90
CA VAL A 432 60.50 -34.94 28.86
C VAL A 432 59.53 -35.92 29.55
N SER A 433 58.46 -35.41 30.17
CA SER A 433 57.66 -36.10 31.18
C SER A 433 56.26 -36.52 30.69
N SER A 434 55.71 -37.59 31.28
CA SER A 434 54.41 -38.20 30.98
C SER A 434 53.18 -37.37 31.45
N ALA A 435 53.33 -36.07 31.69
CA ALA A 435 52.29 -35.23 32.30
C ALA A 435 51.32 -34.60 31.27
N ASP A 436 51.82 -34.22 30.09
CA ASP A 436 51.06 -33.35 29.15
C ASP A 436 49.94 -34.08 28.37
N LEU A 437 50.05 -35.40 28.21
CA LEU A 437 49.04 -36.21 27.51
C LEU A 437 47.67 -36.21 28.23
N LYS A 438 47.67 -36.26 29.57
CA LYS A 438 46.42 -36.29 30.36
C LYS A 438 45.72 -34.94 30.47
N ARG A 439 46.39 -33.82 30.18
CA ARG A 439 45.76 -32.50 30.03
C ARG A 439 45.00 -32.44 28.70
N ARG A 440 45.67 -32.77 27.59
CA ARG A 440 45.05 -32.78 26.25
C ARG A 440 43.82 -33.68 26.15
N GLU A 441 43.77 -34.83 26.81
CA GLU A 441 42.57 -35.69 26.81
C GLU A 441 41.37 -35.07 27.54
N LYS A 442 41.59 -34.34 28.65
CA LYS A 442 40.51 -33.64 29.35
C LYS A 442 40.00 -32.45 28.56
N ASP A 443 40.92 -31.67 27.97
CA ASP A 443 40.56 -30.50 27.17
C ASP A 443 39.83 -30.91 25.88
N CYS A 444 40.22 -32.02 25.24
CA CYS A 444 39.53 -32.57 24.07
C CYS A 444 38.07 -32.99 24.40
N ARG A 445 37.84 -33.68 25.52
CA ARG A 445 36.47 -34.03 25.95
C ARG A 445 35.63 -32.79 26.27
N LYS A 446 36.24 -31.77 26.86
CA LYS A 446 35.56 -30.51 27.20
C LYS A 446 35.15 -29.72 25.95
N LEU A 447 36.09 -29.55 25.00
CA LEU A 447 35.83 -28.94 23.69
C LEU A 447 34.78 -29.72 22.88
N GLN A 448 34.72 -31.04 22.99
CA GLN A 448 33.70 -31.85 22.32
C GLN A 448 32.31 -31.74 22.98
N GLN A 449 32.25 -31.53 24.30
CA GLN A 449 31.00 -31.21 25.00
C GLN A 449 30.52 -29.80 24.66
N GLU A 450 31.41 -28.82 24.63
CA GLU A 450 31.14 -27.44 24.20
C GLU A 450 30.65 -27.41 22.73
N LEU A 451 31.30 -28.13 21.82
CA LEU A 451 30.85 -28.28 20.42
C LEU A 451 29.45 -28.92 20.30
N THR A 452 29.11 -29.84 21.20
CA THR A 452 27.78 -30.49 21.20
C THR A 452 26.71 -29.53 21.71
N GLN A 453 26.97 -28.81 22.80
CA GLN A 453 26.09 -27.76 23.31
C GLN A 453 25.88 -26.64 22.30
N GLU A 454 26.93 -26.22 21.59
CA GLU A 454 26.78 -25.16 20.58
C GLU A 454 25.96 -25.63 19.37
N ARG A 455 26.11 -26.89 18.94
CA ARG A 455 25.23 -27.51 17.93
C ARG A 455 23.77 -27.57 18.39
N GLU A 456 23.51 -27.90 19.65
CA GLU A 456 22.15 -27.89 20.22
C GLU A 456 21.56 -26.47 20.26
N LYS A 457 22.34 -25.45 20.65
CA LYS A 457 21.91 -24.04 20.58
C LYS A 457 21.60 -23.59 19.16
N TYR A 458 22.47 -23.89 18.19
CA TYR A 458 22.20 -23.59 16.77
C TYR A 458 20.97 -24.33 16.25
N GLY A 459 20.75 -25.59 16.66
CA GLY A 459 19.54 -26.34 16.33
C GLY A 459 18.26 -25.72 16.90
N GLN A 460 18.29 -25.29 18.17
CA GLN A 460 17.18 -24.57 18.81
C GLN A 460 16.92 -23.21 18.15
N MET A 461 17.97 -22.47 17.81
CA MET A 461 17.86 -21.18 17.11
C MET A 461 17.28 -21.35 15.70
N ALA A 462 17.73 -22.35 14.94
CA ALA A 462 17.18 -22.68 13.64
C ALA A 462 15.70 -23.09 13.74
N ALA A 463 15.33 -23.91 14.74
CA ALA A 463 13.93 -24.28 14.98
C ALA A 463 13.06 -23.07 15.38
N LYS A 464 13.60 -22.13 16.17
CA LYS A 464 12.92 -20.87 16.52
C LYS A 464 12.68 -20.00 15.29
N PHE A 465 13.69 -19.77 14.46
CA PHE A 465 13.52 -19.03 13.20
C PHE A 465 12.57 -19.75 12.23
N GLN A 466 12.60 -21.09 12.16
CA GLN A 466 11.67 -21.86 11.34
C GLN A 466 10.21 -21.68 11.80
N LYS A 467 9.98 -21.57 13.12
CA LYS A 467 8.66 -21.28 13.71
C LYS A 467 8.23 -19.83 13.48
N GLU A 468 9.13 -18.86 13.66
CA GLU A 468 8.87 -17.44 13.36
C GLU A 468 8.54 -17.22 11.88
N ILE A 469 9.21 -17.93 10.96
CA ILE A 469 8.88 -17.92 9.53
C ILE A 469 7.47 -18.48 9.28
N GLN A 470 7.06 -19.57 9.97
CA GLN A 470 5.72 -20.13 9.85
C GLN A 470 4.64 -19.18 10.41
N GLU A 471 4.92 -18.51 11.53
CA GLU A 471 4.03 -17.52 12.14
C GLU A 471 3.86 -16.28 11.25
N LEU A 472 4.95 -15.76 10.68
CA LEU A 472 4.91 -14.66 9.71
C LEU A 472 4.19 -15.07 8.41
N GLN A 473 4.37 -16.30 7.93
CA GLN A 473 3.62 -16.82 6.77
C GLN A 473 2.12 -16.93 7.06
N ALA A 474 1.72 -17.35 8.26
CA ALA A 474 0.33 -17.38 8.68
C ALA A 474 -0.27 -15.96 8.78
N GLN A 475 0.48 -15.01 9.36
CA GLN A 475 0.06 -13.61 9.47
C GLN A 475 -0.14 -12.97 8.08
N VAL A 476 0.79 -13.18 7.14
CA VAL A 476 0.66 -12.66 5.76
C VAL A 476 -0.57 -13.23 5.04
N LEU A 477 -0.94 -14.49 5.31
CA LEU A 477 -2.17 -15.08 4.76
C LEU A 477 -3.44 -14.45 5.36
N ASP A 478 -3.46 -14.20 6.66
CA ASP A 478 -4.59 -13.57 7.36
C ASP A 478 -4.77 -12.10 6.95
N GLU A 479 -3.67 -11.33 6.91
CA GLU A 479 -3.66 -9.96 6.38
C GLU A 479 -4.09 -9.90 4.90
N SER A 480 -3.70 -10.88 4.08
CA SER A 480 -4.14 -10.98 2.68
C SER A 480 -5.64 -11.26 2.56
N GLN A 481 -6.21 -12.09 3.45
CA GLN A 481 -7.66 -12.35 3.47
C GLN A 481 -8.44 -11.12 3.96
N MET A 482 -7.97 -10.47 5.04
CA MET A 482 -8.55 -9.24 5.56
C MET A 482 -8.54 -8.12 4.51
N LYS A 483 -7.40 -7.92 3.81
CA LYS A 483 -7.27 -6.95 2.72
C LYS A 483 -8.26 -7.22 1.58
N LEU A 484 -8.42 -8.49 1.18
CA LEU A 484 -9.39 -8.86 0.14
C LEU A 484 -10.82 -8.51 0.58
N ARG A 485 -11.19 -8.81 1.82
CA ARG A 485 -12.51 -8.50 2.38
C ARG A 485 -12.78 -7.00 2.41
N LEU A 486 -11.85 -6.22 2.95
CA LEU A 486 -11.96 -4.75 2.99
C LEU A 486 -12.05 -4.14 1.59
N GLN A 487 -11.33 -4.68 0.59
CA GLN A 487 -11.46 -4.25 -0.80
C GLN A 487 -12.87 -4.52 -1.36
N MET A 488 -13.48 -5.65 -1.02
CA MET A 488 -14.84 -5.99 -1.45
C MET A 488 -15.91 -5.11 -0.76
N GLU A 489 -15.68 -4.71 0.49
CA GLU A 489 -16.52 -3.74 1.19
C GLU A 489 -16.41 -2.34 0.55
N VAL A 490 -15.20 -1.86 0.27
CA VAL A 490 -14.94 -0.60 -0.44
C VAL A 490 -15.59 -0.60 -1.81
N ASP A 491 -15.40 -1.64 -2.63
CA ASP A 491 -16.02 -1.76 -3.96
C ASP A 491 -17.57 -1.73 -3.89
N SER A 492 -18.15 -2.29 -2.82
CA SER A 492 -19.60 -2.23 -2.55
C SER A 492 -20.05 -0.82 -2.14
N LYS A 493 -19.29 -0.12 -1.30
CA LYS A 493 -19.58 1.25 -0.84
C LYS A 493 -19.39 2.29 -1.94
N ASP A 494 -18.40 2.14 -2.82
CA ASP A 494 -18.26 2.96 -4.02
C ASP A 494 -19.49 2.82 -4.93
N SER A 495 -20.03 1.60 -5.10
CA SER A 495 -21.27 1.40 -5.86
C SER A 495 -22.51 2.01 -5.18
N GLU A 496 -22.54 2.10 -3.85
CA GLU A 496 -23.60 2.77 -3.10
C GLU A 496 -23.49 4.30 -3.26
N ILE A 497 -22.28 4.86 -3.20
CA ILE A 497 -21.98 6.28 -3.46
C ILE A 497 -22.37 6.67 -4.89
N GLU A 498 -21.99 5.88 -5.90
CA GLU A 498 -22.40 6.12 -7.30
C GLU A 498 -23.93 6.09 -7.45
N GLN A 499 -24.63 5.21 -6.75
CA GLN A 499 -26.09 5.15 -6.76
C GLN A 499 -26.72 6.40 -6.10
N LEU A 500 -26.17 6.87 -4.99
CA LEU A 500 -26.63 8.10 -4.32
C LEU A 500 -26.34 9.34 -5.16
N GLN A 501 -25.16 9.44 -5.78
CA GLN A 501 -24.81 10.50 -6.72
C GLN A 501 -25.72 10.49 -7.95
N SER A 502 -26.04 9.32 -8.50
CA SER A 502 -26.98 9.19 -9.63
C SER A 502 -28.41 9.60 -9.26
N ARG A 503 -28.86 9.29 -8.04
CA ARG A 503 -30.15 9.76 -7.50
C ARG A 503 -30.18 11.28 -7.30
N LEU A 504 -29.10 11.84 -6.74
CA LEU A 504 -28.96 13.30 -6.61
C LEU A 504 -28.92 14.00 -7.97
N ALA A 505 -28.28 13.40 -8.98
CA ALA A 505 -28.28 13.91 -10.34
C ALA A 505 -29.68 13.88 -11.00
N ALA A 506 -30.46 12.81 -10.78
CA ALA A 506 -31.85 12.75 -11.23
C ALA A 506 -32.72 13.83 -10.54
N LEU A 507 -32.69 13.88 -9.20
CA LEU A 507 -33.45 14.85 -8.40
C LEU A 507 -33.07 16.32 -8.70
N SER A 508 -31.80 16.59 -9.02
CA SER A 508 -31.36 17.94 -9.43
C SER A 508 -31.75 18.29 -10.88
N SER A 509 -31.88 17.31 -11.77
CA SER A 509 -32.46 17.50 -13.11
C SER A 509 -33.98 17.74 -13.05
N GLU A 510 -34.68 17.04 -12.15
CA GLU A 510 -36.12 17.22 -11.90
C GLU A 510 -36.42 18.61 -11.30
N THR A 511 -35.64 19.05 -10.31
CA THR A 511 -35.81 20.38 -9.69
C THR A 511 -35.39 21.56 -10.57
N ALA A 512 -34.56 21.35 -11.60
CA ALA A 512 -34.23 22.38 -12.60
C ALA A 512 -35.34 22.63 -13.63
N SER A 513 -36.36 21.75 -13.72
CA SER A 513 -37.34 21.74 -14.82
C SER A 513 -38.67 22.43 -14.51
N LEU A 514 -38.82 23.09 -13.36
CA LEU A 514 -40.03 23.84 -12.97
C LEU A 514 -39.96 25.35 -13.29
N SER A 515 -39.25 25.73 -14.36
CA SER A 515 -39.20 27.13 -14.83
C SER A 515 -39.11 27.27 -16.36
N SER A 516 -40.04 26.64 -17.07
CA SER A 516 -40.62 27.22 -18.30
C SER A 516 -41.96 26.57 -18.61
N GLY A 517 -42.97 27.37 -18.97
CA GLY A 517 -44.26 26.85 -19.43
C GLY A 517 -44.31 26.80 -20.95
N GLY A 518 -44.76 25.69 -21.54
CA GLY A 518 -45.10 25.62 -22.96
C GLY A 518 -45.09 24.23 -23.59
N ALA A 519 -46.28 23.78 -23.99
CA ALA A 519 -46.58 22.80 -25.05
C ALA A 519 -46.04 21.35 -24.91
N ASP A 520 -46.99 20.45 -24.65
CA ASP A 520 -47.20 19.14 -25.29
C ASP A 520 -45.99 18.45 -25.94
N ASN A 521 -45.40 17.49 -25.23
CA ASN A 521 -44.68 16.37 -25.86
C ASN A 521 -44.66 15.14 -24.91
N GLU A 522 -45.80 14.46 -24.79
CA GLU A 522 -45.94 13.20 -24.05
C GLU A 522 -45.22 12.03 -24.76
N THR A 523 -43.87 11.97 -24.78
CA THR A 523 -43.18 10.73 -25.24
C THR A 523 -41.74 10.46 -24.77
N ASP A 524 -41.11 11.22 -23.86
CA ASP A 524 -39.68 11.03 -23.53
C ASP A 524 -39.35 10.68 -22.06
N ASP A 525 -40.36 10.37 -21.24
CA ASP A 525 -40.20 10.11 -19.79
C ASP A 525 -39.61 8.71 -19.46
N ALA A 526 -39.17 7.95 -20.47
CA ALA A 526 -38.68 6.58 -20.32
C ALA A 526 -37.15 6.47 -20.13
N TYR A 527 -36.38 7.52 -20.45
CA TYR A 527 -34.91 7.44 -20.47
C TYR A 527 -34.22 7.63 -19.11
N GLY A 528 -34.90 8.21 -18.10
CA GLY A 528 -34.34 8.41 -16.76
C GLY A 528 -34.00 7.10 -16.02
N GLN A 529 -34.78 6.04 -16.24
CA GLN A 529 -34.55 4.72 -15.62
C GLN A 529 -33.47 3.86 -16.32
N GLU A 530 -32.99 4.23 -17.52
CA GLU A 530 -32.05 3.40 -18.29
C GLU A 530 -30.63 3.29 -17.70
N SER A 531 -30.23 4.18 -16.79
CA SER A 531 -28.84 4.22 -16.28
C SER A 531 -28.50 3.08 -15.31
N ARG A 532 -29.50 2.50 -14.62
CA ARG A 532 -29.30 1.50 -13.56
C ARG A 532 -29.43 0.07 -14.11
N LEU A 533 -28.29 -0.54 -14.42
CA LEU A 533 -28.22 -1.94 -14.83
C LEU A 533 -28.00 -2.85 -13.61
N GLU A 534 -29.09 -3.39 -13.08
CA GLU A 534 -29.08 -4.38 -12.00
C GLU A 534 -30.21 -5.41 -12.18
N GLY A 535 -30.14 -6.53 -11.47
CA GLY A 535 -31.22 -7.51 -11.41
C GLY A 535 -30.74 -8.95 -11.16
N TRP A 536 -31.69 -9.88 -11.16
CA TRP A 536 -31.42 -11.29 -10.89
C TRP A 536 -30.87 -12.03 -12.11
N LEU A 537 -29.67 -12.61 -11.95
CA LEU A 537 -29.04 -13.54 -12.90
C LEU A 537 -28.73 -14.85 -12.18
N SER A 538 -28.49 -15.94 -12.93
CA SER A 538 -28.08 -17.21 -12.34
C SER A 538 -26.69 -17.64 -12.82
N VAL A 539 -25.84 -18.05 -11.87
CA VAL A 539 -24.45 -18.45 -12.06
C VAL A 539 -24.31 -19.97 -11.87
N PRO A 540 -23.48 -20.69 -12.64
CA PRO A 540 -23.24 -22.12 -12.42
C PRO A 540 -22.70 -22.42 -11.02
N ASN A 541 -23.26 -23.40 -10.32
CA ASN A 541 -22.68 -23.89 -9.06
C ASN A 541 -21.33 -24.58 -9.28
N LYS A 542 -21.20 -25.33 -10.39
CA LYS A 542 -19.97 -25.96 -10.88
C LYS A 542 -20.02 -26.03 -12.41
N GLN A 543 -18.87 -26.21 -13.05
CA GLN A 543 -18.73 -26.29 -14.52
C GLN A 543 -19.64 -27.37 -15.17
N ASN A 544 -20.01 -28.43 -14.44
CA ASN A 544 -21.04 -29.38 -14.86
C ASN A 544 -22.44 -28.94 -14.43
N ILE A 545 -23.00 -27.98 -15.17
CA ILE A 545 -24.33 -27.37 -14.93
C ILE A 545 -25.44 -28.43 -14.84
N ARG A 546 -25.43 -29.47 -15.69
CA ARG A 546 -26.43 -30.56 -15.67
C ARG A 546 -26.51 -31.30 -14.33
N ARG A 547 -25.43 -31.37 -13.56
CA ARG A 547 -25.35 -32.09 -12.28
C ARG A 547 -25.53 -31.19 -11.06
N HIS A 548 -25.13 -29.92 -11.17
CA HIS A 548 -25.06 -29.00 -10.02
C HIS A 548 -26.01 -27.79 -10.11
N GLY A 549 -26.67 -27.61 -11.24
CA GLY A 549 -27.66 -26.55 -11.46
C GLY A 549 -27.07 -25.13 -11.48
N TRP A 550 -28.00 -24.18 -11.46
CA TRP A 550 -27.73 -22.75 -11.42
C TRP A 550 -28.06 -22.20 -10.03
N ARG A 551 -27.25 -21.25 -9.54
CA ARG A 551 -27.50 -20.48 -8.32
C ARG A 551 -27.93 -19.06 -8.70
N LYS A 552 -29.11 -18.65 -8.23
CA LYS A 552 -29.62 -17.29 -8.42
C LYS A 552 -28.79 -16.31 -7.58
N GLN A 553 -28.38 -15.18 -8.17
CA GLN A 553 -27.62 -14.11 -7.53
C GLN A 553 -28.14 -12.76 -8.01
N TYR A 554 -28.09 -11.75 -7.14
CA TYR A 554 -28.48 -10.37 -7.49
C TYR A 554 -27.25 -9.62 -8.00
N VAL A 555 -27.31 -9.09 -9.21
CA VAL A 555 -26.16 -8.50 -9.90
C VAL A 555 -26.37 -7.00 -10.07
N VAL A 556 -25.38 -6.21 -9.67
CA VAL A 556 -25.37 -4.75 -9.78
C VAL A 556 -24.17 -4.33 -10.61
N VAL A 557 -24.38 -3.49 -11.63
CA VAL A 557 -23.31 -3.01 -12.51
C VAL A 557 -23.04 -1.54 -12.26
N SER A 558 -22.00 -1.24 -11.48
CA SER A 558 -21.52 0.13 -11.23
C SER A 558 -20.81 0.71 -12.48
N SER A 559 -20.25 1.92 -12.40
CA SER A 559 -19.50 2.53 -13.51
C SER A 559 -18.19 1.78 -13.83
N LYS A 560 -17.59 1.13 -12.81
CA LYS A 560 -16.28 0.47 -12.85
C LYS A 560 -16.29 -1.02 -12.55
N LYS A 561 -17.36 -1.58 -11.97
CA LYS A 561 -17.40 -2.99 -11.48
C LYS A 561 -18.72 -3.69 -11.83
N ILE A 562 -18.68 -5.02 -11.87
CA ILE A 562 -19.87 -5.90 -11.81
C ILE A 562 -19.83 -6.61 -10.47
N ILE A 563 -20.87 -6.44 -9.64
CA ILE A 563 -20.93 -6.94 -8.27
C ILE A 563 -22.07 -7.96 -8.15
N PHE A 564 -21.80 -9.09 -7.52
CA PHE A 564 -22.74 -10.21 -7.35
C PHE A 564 -23.01 -10.43 -5.85
N TYR A 565 -24.28 -10.42 -5.45
CA TYR A 565 -24.76 -10.70 -4.10
C TYR A 565 -25.61 -11.98 -4.08
N ASN A 566 -25.76 -12.66 -2.94
CA ASN A 566 -26.65 -13.83 -2.86
C ASN A 566 -28.13 -13.40 -2.82
N SER A 567 -28.44 -12.31 -2.11
CA SER A 567 -29.77 -11.70 -2.06
C SER A 567 -29.75 -10.19 -2.38
N GLU A 568 -30.93 -9.62 -2.64
CA GLU A 568 -31.11 -8.17 -2.81
C GLU A 568 -30.95 -7.40 -1.48
N SER A 569 -31.28 -8.04 -0.35
CA SER A 569 -31.06 -7.51 1.01
C SER A 569 -29.59 -7.50 1.45
N ASP A 570 -28.76 -8.40 0.89
CA ASP A 570 -27.32 -8.46 1.20
C ASP A 570 -26.60 -7.18 0.76
N LYS A 571 -27.13 -6.50 -0.28
CA LYS A 571 -26.57 -5.26 -0.86
C LYS A 571 -26.24 -4.17 0.18
N GLN A 572 -26.97 -4.13 1.30
CA GLN A 572 -26.78 -3.14 2.37
C GLN A 572 -26.01 -3.69 3.59
N ASN A 573 -25.97 -5.02 3.76
CA ASN A 573 -25.64 -5.66 5.05
C ASN A 573 -24.54 -6.73 4.97
N THR A 574 -24.01 -7.07 3.79
CA THR A 574 -23.07 -8.21 3.64
C THR A 574 -22.13 -8.03 2.47
N ASP A 575 -20.86 -8.42 2.65
CA ASP A 575 -19.84 -8.39 1.60
C ASP A 575 -20.32 -9.15 0.35
N PRO A 576 -20.11 -8.62 -0.88
CA PRO A 576 -20.50 -9.29 -2.11
C PRO A 576 -19.79 -10.64 -2.27
N VAL A 577 -20.33 -11.51 -3.12
CA VAL A 577 -19.82 -12.87 -3.35
C VAL A 577 -18.73 -12.89 -4.41
N LEU A 578 -18.89 -12.06 -5.43
CA LEU A 578 -17.97 -11.89 -6.55
C LEU A 578 -18.01 -10.42 -6.99
N VAL A 579 -16.84 -9.86 -7.25
CA VAL A 579 -16.66 -8.56 -7.91
C VAL A 579 -15.76 -8.78 -9.13
N LEU A 580 -16.20 -8.28 -10.29
CA LEU A 580 -15.42 -8.22 -11.51
C LEU A 580 -15.09 -6.77 -11.84
N ASP A 581 -13.82 -6.46 -12.07
CA ASP A 581 -13.41 -5.16 -12.57
C ASP A 581 -13.80 -5.00 -14.04
N LEU A 582 -14.61 -4.00 -14.35
CA LEU A 582 -15.14 -3.78 -15.69
C LEU A 582 -13.99 -3.49 -16.67
N SER A 583 -12.93 -2.80 -16.23
CA SER A 583 -11.72 -2.53 -17.01
C SER A 583 -10.91 -3.80 -17.35
N LYS A 584 -11.21 -4.91 -16.69
CA LYS A 584 -10.62 -6.23 -16.95
C LYS A 584 -11.57 -7.18 -17.69
N VAL A 585 -12.80 -6.74 -18.00
CA VAL A 585 -13.73 -7.47 -18.88
C VAL A 585 -13.38 -7.18 -20.35
N PHE A 586 -13.16 -8.24 -21.12
CA PHE A 586 -12.82 -8.17 -22.55
C PHE A 586 -14.06 -8.02 -23.43
N HIS A 587 -15.09 -8.84 -23.22
CA HIS A 587 -16.36 -8.77 -23.93
C HIS A 587 -17.48 -9.55 -23.23
N VAL A 588 -18.71 -9.30 -23.70
CA VAL A 588 -19.92 -10.07 -23.38
C VAL A 588 -20.54 -10.58 -24.69
N ARG A 589 -21.04 -11.81 -24.73
CA ARG A 589 -21.75 -12.35 -25.91
C ARG A 589 -22.83 -13.39 -25.55
N PRO A 590 -23.86 -13.58 -26.38
CA PRO A 590 -24.71 -14.78 -26.32
C PRO A 590 -23.88 -16.06 -26.50
N VAL A 591 -24.30 -17.14 -25.85
CA VAL A 591 -23.70 -18.47 -26.09
C VAL A 591 -24.42 -19.22 -27.20
N THR A 592 -23.67 -20.10 -27.85
CA THR A 592 -24.16 -21.06 -28.84
C THR A 592 -24.20 -22.47 -28.24
N GLN A 593 -24.80 -23.43 -28.96
CA GLN A 593 -24.81 -24.84 -28.56
C GLN A 593 -23.39 -25.44 -28.37
N GLY A 594 -22.38 -24.91 -29.07
CA GLY A 594 -20.98 -25.33 -28.93
C GLY A 594 -20.31 -24.82 -27.66
N ASP A 595 -20.72 -23.65 -27.15
CA ASP A 595 -20.18 -23.06 -25.92
C ASP A 595 -20.71 -23.77 -24.66
N VAL A 596 -21.93 -24.32 -24.71
CA VAL A 596 -22.62 -24.93 -23.55
C VAL A 596 -23.15 -26.33 -23.81
N ILE A 597 -22.26 -27.25 -24.22
CA ILE A 597 -22.55 -28.67 -24.55
C ILE A 597 -23.27 -29.50 -23.47
N ARG A 598 -23.43 -28.99 -22.23
CA ARG A 598 -24.09 -29.66 -21.10
C ARG A 598 -25.31 -28.90 -20.55
N ALA A 599 -25.69 -27.77 -21.12
CA ALA A 599 -26.90 -27.04 -20.72
C ALA A 599 -28.16 -27.62 -21.39
N ASN A 600 -29.35 -27.38 -20.82
CA ASN A 600 -30.60 -27.79 -21.46
C ASN A 600 -30.88 -26.89 -22.66
N ALA A 601 -31.38 -27.45 -23.76
CA ALA A 601 -31.66 -26.67 -24.99
C ALA A 601 -32.61 -25.47 -24.77
N LYS A 602 -33.52 -25.55 -23.79
CA LYS A 602 -34.42 -24.44 -23.38
C LYS A 602 -33.71 -23.30 -22.65
N ASP A 603 -32.53 -23.54 -22.09
CA ASP A 603 -31.76 -22.56 -21.33
C ASP A 603 -30.79 -21.79 -22.23
N ILE A 604 -30.28 -22.42 -23.30
CA ILE A 604 -29.26 -21.85 -24.20
C ILE A 604 -29.62 -20.44 -24.71
N PRO A 605 -30.85 -20.14 -25.20
CA PRO A 605 -31.23 -18.79 -25.64
C PRO A 605 -31.25 -17.72 -24.54
N ARG A 606 -31.14 -18.14 -23.27
CA ARG A 606 -31.15 -17.28 -22.07
C ARG A 606 -29.76 -17.13 -21.44
N ILE A 607 -28.76 -17.85 -21.93
CA ILE A 607 -27.39 -17.81 -21.40
C ILE A 607 -26.54 -16.81 -22.20
N PHE A 608 -25.62 -16.15 -21.51
CA PHE A 608 -24.57 -15.33 -22.10
C PHE A 608 -23.24 -15.57 -21.37
N GLN A 609 -22.12 -15.28 -22.04
CA GLN A 609 -20.76 -15.44 -21.55
C GLN A 609 -20.13 -14.06 -21.36
N LEU A 610 -19.49 -13.86 -20.20
CA LEU A 610 -18.49 -12.83 -19.98
C LEU A 610 -17.10 -13.44 -20.12
N LEU A 611 -16.20 -12.77 -20.84
CA LEU A 611 -14.78 -13.11 -20.87
C LEU A 611 -13.98 -11.97 -20.22
N TYR A 612 -13.13 -12.28 -19.25
CA TYR A 612 -12.42 -11.29 -18.42
C TYR A 612 -11.03 -11.80 -17.97
N ALA A 613 -10.13 -10.90 -17.60
CA ALA A 613 -8.80 -11.27 -17.11
C ALA A 613 -8.86 -11.82 -15.68
N GLY A 614 -8.13 -12.91 -15.41
CA GLY A 614 -8.18 -13.61 -14.12
C GLY A 614 -7.82 -12.77 -12.89
N GLU A 615 -6.98 -11.74 -13.08
CA GLU A 615 -6.60 -10.70 -12.10
C GLU A 615 -7.73 -9.73 -11.70
N GLY A 616 -8.75 -9.56 -12.54
CA GLY A 616 -9.85 -8.62 -12.31
C GLY A 616 -10.96 -9.17 -11.41
N GLU A 617 -10.70 -10.26 -10.68
CA GLU A 617 -11.70 -11.06 -9.99
C GLU A 617 -11.44 -11.12 -8.48
N ALA A 618 -12.34 -10.55 -7.68
CA ALA A 618 -12.37 -10.73 -6.24
C ALA A 618 -13.56 -11.60 -5.84
N ARG A 619 -13.31 -12.75 -5.20
CA ARG A 619 -14.37 -13.61 -4.62
C ARG A 619 -14.29 -13.58 -3.11
N LYS A 620 -15.45 -13.66 -2.46
CA LYS A 620 -15.54 -13.83 -1.02
C LYS A 620 -14.96 -15.20 -0.64
N PRO A 621 -13.90 -15.26 0.20
CA PRO A 621 -13.51 -16.51 0.82
C PRO A 621 -14.50 -16.78 1.95
N GLU A 622 -15.33 -17.84 1.84
CA GLU A 622 -15.98 -18.53 2.98
C GLU A 622 -16.81 -19.75 2.52
N GLU A 623 -16.93 -20.71 3.44
CA GLU A 623 -17.75 -21.93 3.53
C GLU A 623 -18.34 -22.63 2.26
N GLY A 624 -17.98 -23.91 2.11
CA GLY A 624 -18.90 -24.90 1.50
C GLY A 624 -18.76 -25.20 0.00
N GLY A 625 -17.65 -24.86 -0.67
CA GLY A 625 -17.53 -25.11 -2.11
C GLY A 625 -16.12 -25.20 -2.68
N ILE A 626 -15.49 -26.39 -2.60
CA ILE A 626 -14.23 -26.65 -3.32
C ILE A 626 -14.42 -26.48 -4.83
N GLN A 627 -13.90 -25.38 -5.36
CA GLN A 627 -13.29 -25.29 -6.69
C GLN A 627 -11.85 -24.83 -6.48
N GLN A 628 -10.89 -25.69 -6.84
CA GLN A 628 -9.47 -25.44 -6.68
C GLN A 628 -9.05 -24.18 -7.46
N LEU A 629 -8.54 -23.19 -6.72
CA LEU A 629 -7.29 -22.57 -7.12
C LEU A 629 -6.18 -23.44 -6.50
N ASP A 630 -5.41 -24.12 -7.34
CA ASP A 630 -4.37 -25.04 -6.88
C ASP A 630 -3.18 -24.29 -6.25
N LEU A 631 -3.27 -24.04 -4.94
CA LEU A 631 -2.10 -23.84 -4.08
C LEU A 631 -1.80 -25.16 -3.35
N PRO A 632 -0.77 -25.91 -3.76
CA PRO A 632 -0.34 -27.10 -3.02
C PRO A 632 0.55 -26.70 -1.84
N ALA A 633 -0.08 -26.43 -0.70
CA ALA A 633 0.59 -26.38 0.60
C ALA A 633 -0.22 -27.13 1.65
N LEU A 634 0.42 -28.13 2.28
CA LEU A 634 0.01 -28.77 3.54
C LEU A 634 -1.37 -29.48 3.55
N ARG A 635 -1.44 -30.64 2.89
CA ARG A 635 -2.07 -31.82 3.50
C ARG A 635 -1.06 -32.96 3.54
N GLY A 636 -0.73 -33.40 4.75
CA GLY A 636 0.03 -34.62 4.95
C GLY A 636 -0.88 -35.83 4.77
N ASP A 637 -0.67 -36.58 3.70
CA ASP A 637 -1.02 -38.00 3.61
C ASP A 637 -0.12 -38.67 2.53
N GLU A 638 0.22 -39.94 2.72
CA GLU A 638 1.38 -40.55 2.04
C GLU A 638 1.16 -40.88 0.54
N LYS A 639 1.66 -40.05 -0.41
CA LYS A 639 2.09 -40.45 -1.79
C LYS A 639 2.61 -39.28 -2.67
N PRO A 640 3.38 -39.57 -3.75
CA PRO A 640 4.84 -39.53 -3.75
C PRO A 640 5.43 -38.20 -4.24
N GLU A 641 6.48 -37.74 -3.54
CA GLU A 641 7.60 -36.90 -4.03
C GLU A 641 7.37 -35.98 -5.25
N THR A 642 6.40 -35.06 -5.17
CA THR A 642 6.25 -33.96 -6.13
C THR A 642 7.17 -32.79 -5.79
N ALA A 643 7.96 -32.31 -6.75
CA ALA A 643 8.86 -31.18 -6.56
C ALA A 643 8.46 -29.96 -7.42
N ASN A 644 8.47 -28.77 -6.81
CA ASN A 644 8.14 -27.51 -7.49
C ASN A 644 9.41 -26.67 -7.72
N VAL A 645 9.79 -26.44 -8.98
CA VAL A 645 11.01 -25.67 -9.35
C VAL A 645 10.74 -24.78 -10.56
N LYS A 646 11.11 -23.49 -10.48
CA LYS A 646 10.96 -22.49 -11.56
C LYS A 646 9.57 -22.50 -12.25
N GLY A 647 8.51 -22.69 -11.45
CA GLY A 647 7.12 -22.73 -11.91
C GLY A 647 6.63 -24.06 -12.50
N HIS A 648 7.50 -25.08 -12.58
CA HIS A 648 7.14 -26.45 -12.95
C HIS A 648 6.72 -27.25 -11.71
N GLU A 649 5.64 -28.02 -11.85
CA GLU A 649 5.21 -29.06 -10.90
C GLU A 649 5.64 -30.41 -11.47
N PHE A 650 6.72 -31.00 -10.95
CA PHE A 650 7.31 -32.24 -11.44
C PHE A 650 6.78 -33.48 -10.72
N LEU A 651 6.39 -34.49 -11.49
CA LEU A 651 6.00 -35.83 -11.05
C LEU A 651 7.08 -36.84 -11.46
N GLN A 652 7.47 -37.73 -10.55
CA GLN A 652 8.41 -38.82 -10.89
C GLN A 652 7.73 -39.89 -11.76
N ILE A 653 8.28 -40.14 -12.95
CA ILE A 653 7.77 -41.08 -13.96
C ILE A 653 8.93 -41.93 -14.50
N SER A 654 8.66 -43.19 -14.83
CA SER A 654 9.63 -44.14 -15.38
C SER A 654 9.27 -44.52 -16.81
N TYR A 655 10.14 -44.22 -17.79
CA TYR A 655 9.84 -44.44 -19.21
C TYR A 655 10.44 -45.75 -19.74
N HIS A 656 9.62 -46.75 -20.02
CA HIS A 656 10.07 -48.01 -20.61
C HIS A 656 10.15 -47.98 -22.16
N MET A 657 9.81 -46.85 -22.80
CA MET A 657 9.79 -46.65 -24.26
C MET A 657 10.56 -45.37 -24.67
N PRO A 658 11.08 -45.28 -25.91
CA PRO A 658 11.90 -44.17 -26.42
C PRO A 658 11.42 -42.76 -26.01
N THR A 659 12.16 -42.15 -25.09
CA THR A 659 11.88 -40.82 -24.51
C THR A 659 13.20 -40.08 -24.28
N THR A 660 13.32 -38.84 -24.76
CA THR A 660 14.53 -38.00 -24.66
C THR A 660 14.43 -36.99 -23.52
N CYS A 661 15.57 -36.63 -22.91
CA CYS A 661 15.63 -35.54 -21.95
C CYS A 661 15.68 -34.19 -22.66
N GLU A 662 14.97 -33.20 -22.13
CA GLU A 662 14.92 -31.84 -22.67
C GLU A 662 16.12 -30.97 -22.23
N VAL A 663 16.96 -31.47 -21.32
CA VAL A 663 18.13 -30.76 -20.75
C VAL A 663 19.46 -31.36 -21.22
N CYS A 664 19.52 -32.66 -21.56
CA CYS A 664 20.76 -33.32 -21.98
C CYS A 664 20.50 -34.40 -23.04
N PRO A 665 21.52 -34.79 -23.85
CA PRO A 665 21.35 -35.79 -24.90
C PRO A 665 21.20 -37.25 -24.40
N LYS A 666 21.18 -37.48 -23.07
CA LYS A 666 20.99 -38.83 -22.52
C LYS A 666 19.53 -39.28 -22.67
N PRO A 667 19.25 -40.56 -22.96
CA PRO A 667 17.89 -41.09 -22.96
C PRO A 667 17.26 -41.03 -21.55
N LEU A 668 15.96 -40.73 -21.46
CA LEU A 668 15.16 -40.88 -20.23
C LEU A 668 14.56 -42.28 -20.06
N TRP A 669 14.90 -43.21 -20.95
CA TRP A 669 14.20 -44.48 -21.08
C TRP A 669 15.15 -45.67 -21.09
N HIS A 670 14.63 -46.81 -20.62
CA HIS A 670 15.26 -48.12 -20.78
C HIS A 670 14.20 -49.21 -20.51
N MET A 671 14.20 -50.30 -21.29
CA MET A 671 13.13 -51.31 -21.24
C MET A 671 12.96 -52.01 -19.88
N PHE A 672 14.06 -52.36 -19.20
CA PHE A 672 14.01 -53.07 -17.90
C PHE A 672 14.24 -52.20 -16.66
N ARG A 673 15.16 -51.22 -16.70
CA ARG A 673 15.46 -50.29 -15.60
C ARG A 673 15.60 -48.85 -16.12
N PRO A 674 14.50 -48.12 -16.35
CA PRO A 674 14.54 -46.74 -16.80
C PRO A 674 15.27 -45.83 -15.79
N PRO A 675 16.04 -44.84 -16.27
CA PRO A 675 16.62 -43.80 -15.42
C PRO A 675 15.54 -43.04 -14.62
N PRO A 676 15.82 -42.55 -13.40
CA PRO A 676 14.89 -41.69 -12.66
C PRO A 676 14.57 -40.42 -13.45
N ALA A 677 13.31 -40.27 -13.85
CA ALA A 677 12.84 -39.14 -14.65
C ALA A 677 11.67 -38.41 -13.98
N LEU A 678 11.52 -37.15 -14.37
CA LEU A 678 10.50 -36.22 -13.92
C LEU A 678 9.73 -35.70 -15.14
N GLU A 679 8.41 -35.67 -15.08
CA GLU A 679 7.53 -35.02 -16.06
C GLU A 679 6.84 -33.83 -15.40
N CYS A 680 6.87 -32.65 -16.01
CA CYS A 680 6.05 -31.55 -15.49
C CYS A 680 4.57 -31.81 -15.81
N ARG A 681 3.72 -31.86 -14.77
CA ARG A 681 2.26 -32.04 -14.92
C ARG A 681 1.61 -30.99 -15.83
N ARG A 682 2.17 -29.78 -15.84
CA ARG A 682 1.64 -28.60 -16.53
C ARG A 682 2.07 -28.59 -18.00
N CYS A 683 3.36 -28.41 -18.26
CA CYS A 683 3.90 -28.25 -19.62
C CYS A 683 4.46 -29.53 -20.27
N ARG A 684 4.40 -30.68 -19.57
CA ARG A 684 4.85 -32.00 -20.06
C ARG A 684 6.34 -32.09 -20.43
N ILE A 685 7.17 -31.11 -20.04
CA ILE A 685 8.62 -31.20 -20.18
C ILE A 685 9.16 -32.39 -19.38
N LYS A 686 10.18 -33.06 -19.93
CA LYS A 686 10.73 -34.31 -19.38
C LYS A 686 12.22 -34.18 -19.08
N VAL A 687 12.62 -34.45 -17.85
CA VAL A 687 14.01 -34.27 -17.39
C VAL A 687 14.44 -35.42 -16.46
N HIS A 688 15.75 -35.70 -16.35
CA HIS A 688 16.25 -36.62 -15.33
C HIS A 688 16.13 -36.00 -13.93
N LYS A 689 15.88 -36.81 -12.90
CA LYS A 689 15.84 -36.34 -11.50
C LYS A 689 17.17 -35.67 -11.07
N GLU A 690 18.28 -36.17 -11.59
CA GLU A 690 19.63 -35.62 -11.36
C GLU A 690 19.78 -34.11 -11.68
N HIS A 691 19.07 -33.60 -12.70
CA HIS A 691 19.13 -32.18 -13.05
C HIS A 691 18.44 -31.28 -12.01
N LEU A 692 17.46 -31.83 -11.29
CA LEU A 692 16.78 -31.16 -10.19
C LEU A 692 17.67 -31.16 -8.93
N ASP A 693 18.20 -32.34 -8.57
CA ASP A 693 18.96 -32.55 -7.34
C ASP A 693 20.29 -31.78 -7.31
N LYS A 694 20.94 -31.60 -8.48
CA LYS A 694 22.19 -30.83 -8.62
C LYS A 694 21.99 -29.31 -8.69
N LYS A 695 20.75 -28.82 -8.68
CA LYS A 695 20.39 -27.41 -8.94
C LYS A 695 21.02 -26.84 -10.22
N GLU A 696 21.05 -27.64 -11.29
CA GLU A 696 21.58 -27.17 -12.57
C GLU A 696 20.64 -26.10 -13.15
N ASP A 697 21.18 -24.91 -13.42
CA ASP A 697 20.37 -23.75 -13.84
C ASP A 697 19.70 -23.92 -15.22
N ALA A 698 20.07 -24.98 -15.95
CA ALA A 698 19.62 -25.33 -17.30
C ALA A 698 18.11 -25.62 -17.44
N ILE A 699 17.37 -25.86 -16.36
CA ILE A 699 15.91 -25.98 -16.43
C ILE A 699 15.30 -24.58 -16.64
N ALA A 700 14.80 -24.32 -17.84
CA ALA A 700 14.09 -23.09 -18.17
C ALA A 700 12.76 -22.97 -17.39
N PRO A 701 12.27 -21.75 -17.09
CA PRO A 701 10.99 -21.55 -16.40
C PRO A 701 9.80 -22.17 -17.14
N CYS A 702 8.76 -22.57 -16.40
CA CYS A 702 7.60 -23.21 -16.97
C CYS A 702 6.83 -22.27 -17.90
N LYS A 703 6.79 -22.58 -19.20
CA LYS A 703 5.98 -21.86 -20.21
C LYS A 703 4.48 -21.87 -19.92
N LEU A 704 4.02 -22.73 -19.00
CA LEU A 704 2.65 -22.80 -18.50
C LEU A 704 2.60 -22.56 -16.97
N HIS A 705 3.53 -21.77 -16.42
CA HIS A 705 3.32 -21.15 -15.12
C HIS A 705 2.06 -20.28 -15.23
N LEU A 706 1.06 -20.58 -14.41
CA LEU A 706 -0.31 -20.12 -14.62
C LEU A 706 -0.37 -18.58 -14.61
N ASP A 707 -0.57 -18.00 -15.80
CA ASP A 707 -0.51 -16.56 -15.99
C ASP A 707 -1.75 -15.88 -15.34
N PRO A 708 -1.58 -14.88 -14.45
CA PRO A 708 -2.69 -14.07 -13.93
C PRO A 708 -3.52 -13.36 -15.01
N THR A 709 -2.96 -13.19 -16.21
CA THR A 709 -3.66 -12.65 -17.39
C THR A 709 -4.49 -13.69 -18.15
N SER A 710 -4.51 -14.95 -17.73
CA SER A 710 -5.36 -15.99 -18.34
C SER A 710 -6.83 -15.55 -18.36
N ALA A 711 -7.40 -15.55 -19.57
CA ALA A 711 -8.79 -15.13 -19.78
C ALA A 711 -9.74 -16.19 -19.21
N LYS A 712 -10.53 -15.78 -18.21
CA LYS A 712 -11.58 -16.60 -17.59
C LYS A 712 -12.91 -16.33 -18.26
N GLU A 713 -13.75 -17.36 -18.29
CA GLU A 713 -15.14 -17.28 -18.70
C GLU A 713 -16.09 -17.35 -17.50
N LEU A 714 -17.18 -16.58 -17.55
CA LEU A 714 -18.31 -16.70 -16.64
C LEU A 714 -19.61 -16.79 -17.45
N LEU A 715 -20.33 -17.90 -17.27
CA LEU A 715 -21.65 -18.11 -17.86
C LEU A 715 -22.73 -17.53 -16.94
N LEU A 716 -23.68 -16.80 -17.52
CA LEU A 716 -24.78 -16.16 -16.82
C LEU A 716 -26.10 -16.50 -17.51
N LEU A 717 -27.08 -16.96 -16.73
CA LEU A 717 -28.43 -17.28 -17.19
C LEU A 717 -29.40 -16.16 -16.78
N ALA A 718 -30.04 -15.53 -17.76
CA ALA A 718 -31.13 -14.59 -17.57
C ALA A 718 -32.49 -15.30 -17.39
N GLN A 719 -33.53 -14.57 -16.94
CA GLN A 719 -34.83 -15.18 -16.66
C GLN A 719 -35.54 -15.61 -17.95
N ASN A 720 -35.50 -14.76 -18.97
CA ASN A 720 -36.05 -15.01 -20.31
C ASN A 720 -35.02 -14.62 -21.41
N SER A 721 -35.36 -14.86 -22.67
CA SER A 721 -34.46 -14.59 -23.81
C SER A 721 -34.33 -13.12 -24.19
N ASP A 722 -35.23 -12.26 -23.73
CA ASP A 722 -35.22 -10.83 -24.03
C ASP A 722 -34.45 -10.06 -22.96
N ASP A 723 -34.56 -10.46 -21.69
CA ASP A 723 -33.62 -10.09 -20.62
C ASP A 723 -32.18 -10.38 -21.05
N GLN A 724 -31.92 -11.56 -21.63
CA GLN A 724 -30.59 -11.93 -22.12
C GLN A 724 -30.05 -10.91 -23.14
N LYS A 725 -30.89 -10.48 -24.10
CA LYS A 725 -30.53 -9.45 -25.09
C LYS A 725 -30.27 -8.10 -24.41
N ILE A 726 -31.12 -7.70 -23.46
CA ILE A 726 -30.99 -6.43 -22.71
C ILE A 726 -29.69 -6.42 -21.90
N TRP A 727 -29.40 -7.51 -21.17
CA TRP A 727 -28.16 -7.67 -20.41
C TRP A 727 -26.92 -7.62 -21.31
N VAL A 728 -26.89 -8.42 -22.39
CA VAL A 728 -25.79 -8.41 -23.36
C VAL A 728 -25.61 -7.02 -23.99
N MET A 729 -26.69 -6.36 -24.42
CA MET A 729 -26.65 -5.03 -25.05
C MET A 729 -26.13 -3.96 -24.07
N ARG A 730 -26.70 -3.87 -22.87
CA ARG A 730 -26.34 -2.85 -21.87
C ARG A 730 -24.94 -3.11 -21.29
N LEU A 731 -24.56 -4.36 -21.01
CA LEU A 731 -23.18 -4.71 -20.62
C LEU A 731 -22.19 -4.41 -21.73
N SER A 732 -22.48 -4.76 -22.99
CA SER A 732 -21.59 -4.49 -24.13
C SER A 732 -21.34 -2.98 -24.28
N ARG A 733 -22.39 -2.15 -24.19
CA ARG A 733 -22.27 -0.69 -24.20
C ARG A 733 -21.41 -0.16 -23.05
N LYS A 734 -21.47 -0.78 -21.85
CA LYS A 734 -20.67 -0.37 -20.68
C LYS A 734 -19.21 -0.83 -20.77
N ILE A 735 -18.96 -2.05 -21.25
CA ILE A 735 -17.63 -2.59 -21.54
C ILE A 735 -16.95 -1.82 -22.68
N GLN A 736 -17.69 -1.32 -23.67
CA GLN A 736 -17.13 -0.42 -24.69
C GLN A 736 -16.70 0.95 -24.16
N LYS A 737 -17.34 1.45 -23.09
CA LYS A 737 -17.03 2.75 -22.47
C LYS A 737 -15.95 2.69 -21.39
N CYS A 738 -15.95 1.63 -20.57
CA CYS A 738 -15.13 1.52 -19.36
C CYS A 738 -14.35 0.19 -19.27
N GLY A 739 -14.42 -0.66 -20.30
CA GLY A 739 -13.80 -1.98 -20.31
C GLY A 739 -12.38 -2.00 -20.84
N TYR A 740 -11.82 -3.21 -20.98
CA TYR A 740 -10.40 -3.41 -21.32
C TYR A 740 -9.92 -2.65 -22.57
N LYS A 741 -10.78 -2.55 -23.60
CA LYS A 741 -10.48 -1.84 -24.84
C LYS A 741 -10.60 -0.31 -24.74
N ALA A 742 -11.29 0.22 -23.74
CA ALA A 742 -11.41 1.66 -23.51
C ALA A 742 -10.15 2.22 -22.82
N ASN A 743 -9.66 1.53 -21.80
CA ASN A 743 -8.50 1.98 -21.02
C ASN A 743 -7.17 1.81 -21.78
N SER A 744 -7.07 0.89 -22.74
CA SER A 744 -5.88 0.70 -23.58
C SER A 744 -5.62 1.82 -24.60
N CYS A 745 -6.46 2.85 -24.67
CA CYS A 745 -6.31 3.99 -25.57
C CYS A 745 -5.71 5.25 -24.90
N VAL A 746 -5.43 5.21 -23.59
CA VAL A 746 -5.14 6.41 -22.79
C VAL A 746 -3.63 6.67 -22.60
N ASP A 747 -2.76 5.71 -22.92
CA ASP A 747 -1.32 5.86 -22.73
C ASP A 747 -0.54 5.99 -24.06
N GLY A 748 0.05 7.17 -24.28
CA GLY A 748 1.24 7.33 -25.13
C GLY A 748 1.11 7.10 -26.65
N SER A 749 0.32 7.92 -27.37
CA SER A 749 0.59 8.16 -28.82
C SER A 749 0.16 9.55 -29.29
N LYS A 750 1.13 10.33 -29.78
CA LYS A 750 0.91 11.65 -30.38
C LYS A 750 0.14 11.51 -31.69
N VAL A 751 -1.12 11.90 -31.73
CA VAL A 751 -1.84 12.16 -32.99
C VAL A 751 -1.86 13.66 -33.25
N SER A 752 -1.27 14.05 -34.38
CA SER A 752 -1.08 15.44 -34.79
C SER A 752 -2.40 16.10 -35.19
N PRO A 753 -2.67 17.37 -34.83
CA PRO A 753 -3.87 18.08 -35.26
C PRO A 753 -3.69 18.69 -36.65
N ARG A 754 -4.07 17.96 -37.71
CA ARG A 754 -4.39 18.56 -39.03
C ARG A 754 -5.22 17.62 -39.90
N GLU A 755 -6.01 18.24 -40.77
CA GLU A 755 -6.94 17.66 -41.77
C GLU A 755 -8.21 17.00 -41.17
N SER A 756 -9.36 17.69 -41.03
CA SER A 756 -10.18 18.52 -41.95
C SER A 756 -11.37 17.77 -42.56
N THR A 757 -12.56 18.23 -42.16
CA THR A 757 -13.75 18.46 -43.00
C THR A 757 -14.00 17.53 -44.20
N ARG A 758 -14.98 16.63 -44.07
CA ARG A 758 -15.91 16.33 -45.18
C ARG A 758 -17.28 15.83 -44.72
N SER A 759 -18.15 16.79 -44.37
CA SER A 759 -19.59 16.56 -44.41
C SER A 759 -20.04 16.51 -45.88
N SER A 760 -20.73 15.45 -46.29
CA SER A 760 -21.29 15.33 -47.63
C SER A 760 -22.75 15.78 -47.64
N LYS A 761 -22.99 17.06 -47.93
CA LYS A 761 -24.29 17.55 -48.40
C LYS A 761 -24.19 17.79 -49.91
N LYS A 762 -25.12 17.23 -50.69
CA LYS A 762 -25.23 17.50 -52.14
C LYS A 762 -25.77 18.92 -52.38
N PRO A 763 -25.37 19.58 -53.47
CA PRO A 763 -25.76 20.97 -53.76
C PRO A 763 -27.11 21.05 -54.48
N TYR A 764 -27.82 22.16 -54.31
CA TYR A 764 -28.81 22.65 -55.27
C TYR A 764 -28.69 24.17 -55.45
N SER A 765 -29.18 24.65 -56.59
CA SER A 765 -28.75 25.91 -57.23
C SER A 765 -29.18 27.21 -56.54
N ILE A 766 -28.40 28.28 -56.77
CA ILE A 766 -28.77 29.68 -56.52
C ILE A 766 -29.47 30.22 -57.77
N GLN A 767 -30.60 30.93 -57.61
CA GLN A 767 -30.93 32.06 -58.49
C GLN A 767 -31.91 33.07 -57.85
N GLN A 768 -31.52 34.35 -57.98
CA GLN A 768 -32.34 35.59 -58.05
C GLN A 768 -33.07 36.16 -56.81
N ARG A 769 -32.71 37.43 -56.51
CA ARG A 769 -33.56 38.65 -56.34
C ARG A 769 -34.84 38.53 -55.46
N SER A 770 -35.10 39.37 -54.46
CA SER A 770 -35.05 40.86 -54.46
C SER A 770 -35.16 41.49 -53.06
N SER A 771 -34.62 42.70 -52.92
CA SER A 771 -35.16 43.90 -52.21
C SER A 771 -35.89 43.78 -50.86
N ALA A 772 -35.32 44.42 -49.80
CA ALA A 772 -35.82 45.68 -49.19
C ALA A 772 -35.61 45.79 -47.65
N GLN A 773 -34.93 46.86 -47.21
CA GLN A 773 -35.19 47.51 -45.90
C GLN A 773 -36.27 48.61 -46.11
N PRO A 774 -36.92 49.18 -45.07
CA PRO A 774 -36.34 50.14 -44.12
C PRO A 774 -36.54 49.69 -42.64
N SER A 775 -35.66 49.93 -41.65
CA SER A 775 -35.11 51.17 -41.06
C SER A 775 -36.09 52.02 -40.23
N ILE A 776 -35.88 52.09 -38.90
CA ILE A 776 -36.25 53.13 -37.90
C ILE A 776 -35.53 52.68 -36.61
N SER A 777 -34.33 53.18 -36.31
CA SER A 777 -34.01 54.39 -35.54
C SER A 777 -34.36 54.33 -34.03
N SER A 778 -33.33 54.08 -33.23
CA SER A 778 -32.96 54.80 -32.00
C SER A 778 -34.05 55.55 -31.20
N SER A 779 -34.23 55.20 -29.91
CA SER A 779 -33.71 56.02 -28.78
C SER A 779 -34.23 55.59 -27.39
N ASN A 780 -33.30 55.42 -26.45
CA ASN A 780 -33.32 55.76 -25.02
C ASN A 780 -34.63 55.80 -24.18
N SER A 781 -34.49 55.19 -23.00
CA SER A 781 -34.90 55.71 -21.68
C SER A 781 -36.39 55.78 -21.32
N LYS A 782 -36.83 54.76 -20.58
CA LYS A 782 -37.12 54.91 -19.14
C LYS A 782 -36.80 53.62 -18.39
#